data_AF-A0A353EP32-F1
#
_entry.id   AF-A0A353EP32-F1
#
_cell.length_a   1.000
_cell.length_b   1.000
_cell.length_c   1.000
_cell.angle_alpha   90.00
_cell.angle_beta   90.00
_cell.angle_gamma   90.00
#
_symmetry.space_group_name_H-M   'P 1'
#
loop_
_entity.id
_entity.type
_entity.pdbx_description
1 polymer ?
#
loop_
_entity_poly.entity_id
_entity_poly.type
_entity_poly.pdbx_seq_one_letter_code
_entity_poly.pdbx_strand_id
1 'polypeptide(L)'
;MPPSPLPLRMAAPQSGRSSYSSALPIGTNLENVRVKPNIFGAVPEYLSAMMGPKNEDKLRPVTGFSFEECYGRLARGPYDENDFDIYDLRKRLLDEVKRTPFPTKEQKRQLIKLCKLFFDKDDNFFQARKILEPLHDYSGLRRLVELYMQRYPLNRYSYDAPVVLMALEEYEKVLAVYKKREDFVFDLLDSSDELVAASDCGFERYVAGYGDKTPPAQSLWEAPRLFAISKEYDICIAIAKGGLYSGFIAQTLGIPTLIVEIHAHGRSKPVSHWVTPVALGDIQGKRVLLLDKDAVTGASIAEAVRLLLPYNPQRIGVYFNHSPWLDPDMGISILQPETVDRIEGLGVKIHHPQNTPSHIPNTLFFELHERFGTNLGRLLKVDRRFKDILPEAQRNSPDLASVLKKKWEALIELWNSFNPLLPGVFELRARLLTHLEGVLRSFQSGQEIARRMGDLLKVNPYESLLNSLSSPSSFLVLYAEELAVGRYRDRGLTLAKKRDVENTRLPHSYLASFCVAERAVREGNYDVALIVGPEGFAFEPIFEDLGLPTVAVNIPEDDYGGKRSLQAFDDLSSLKGKRVLVVEDDLQSGATVVKLLAALPKEVAGLDLYLGNGSGFQRLENVPSGIQKIYVSNGATQPEEDGEIFLRHLAEREMIFKEEKLPDWF
;
A
#
# COMPACT_ATOMS: atom_id res chain seq x y z
N MET A 1 -31.29 61.77 28.01
CA MET A 1 -30.72 62.28 26.74
C MET A 1 -30.34 61.07 25.86
N PRO A 2 -30.28 61.22 24.53
CA PRO A 2 -30.61 60.14 23.59
C PRO A 2 -29.41 59.29 23.13
N PRO A 3 -29.66 58.13 22.51
CA PRO A 3 -28.69 57.41 21.67
C PRO A 3 -28.67 57.92 20.22
N SER A 4 -27.75 57.38 19.40
CA SER A 4 -27.58 57.56 17.93
C SER A 4 -26.89 58.87 17.48
N PRO A 5 -26.05 58.85 16.40
CA PRO A 5 -26.41 58.31 15.07
C PRO A 5 -25.52 57.23 14.44
N LEU A 6 -26.17 56.45 13.55
CA LEU A 6 -25.60 55.58 12.49
C LEU A 6 -25.11 56.41 11.28
N PRO A 7 -24.37 55.80 10.33
CA PRO A 7 -24.97 55.23 9.10
C PRO A 7 -24.44 53.81 8.75
N LEU A 8 -25.25 52.84 8.31
CA LEU A 8 -25.71 52.59 6.91
C LEU A 8 -24.54 52.61 5.89
N ARG A 9 -24.23 51.63 5.03
CA ARG A 9 -24.90 50.40 4.48
C ARG A 9 -23.78 49.35 4.17
N MET A 10 -24.01 48.10 3.70
CA MET A 10 -25.20 47.37 3.22
C MET A 10 -25.21 45.90 3.72
N ALA A 11 -25.58 44.89 2.90
CA ALA A 11 -25.60 43.46 3.29
C ALA A 11 -25.06 42.50 2.21
N ALA A 12 -24.61 41.31 2.63
CA ALA A 12 -24.39 40.11 1.82
C ALA A 12 -24.86 38.87 2.63
N PRO A 13 -25.31 37.77 1.98
CA PRO A 13 -26.15 36.76 2.64
C PRO A 13 -25.40 35.73 3.48
N GLN A 14 -26.07 35.21 4.50
CA GLN A 14 -25.59 34.15 5.38
C GLN A 14 -25.62 32.78 4.67
N SER A 15 -24.51 32.04 4.67
CA SER A 15 -24.51 30.59 4.48
C SER A 15 -24.61 29.90 5.85
N GLY A 16 -25.64 29.08 6.02
CA GLY A 16 -25.91 28.40 7.30
C GLY A 16 -24.94 27.26 7.55
N ARG A 17 -24.09 27.38 8.58
CA ARG A 17 -23.41 26.22 9.19
C ARG A 17 -24.42 25.47 10.06
N SER A 18 -24.87 24.29 9.65
CA SER A 18 -25.57 23.37 10.54
C SER A 18 -24.57 22.70 11.48
N SER A 19 -24.89 22.73 12.77
CA SER A 19 -24.04 22.21 13.84
C SER A 19 -24.25 20.70 14.02
N TYR A 20 -23.18 19.92 13.89
CA TYR A 20 -23.02 18.69 14.67
C TYR A 20 -21.66 18.69 15.37
N SER A 21 -21.71 18.66 16.70
CA SER A 21 -20.56 18.63 17.59
C SER A 21 -20.46 17.23 18.21
N SER A 22 -19.42 16.49 17.85
CA SER A 22 -18.88 15.43 18.70
C SER A 22 -17.35 15.43 18.58
N ALA A 23 -16.66 15.25 19.70
CA ALA A 23 -15.26 15.61 19.82
C ALA A 23 -14.34 14.51 19.29
N LEU A 24 -13.67 14.78 18.16
CA LEU A 24 -12.47 14.06 17.76
C LEU A 24 -11.28 14.47 18.65
N PRO A 25 -10.56 13.55 19.30
CA PRO A 25 -9.29 13.88 19.91
C PRO A 25 -8.26 14.21 18.81
N ILE A 26 -7.77 15.44 18.85
CA ILE A 26 -6.79 16.04 17.93
C ILE A 26 -5.56 15.13 17.78
N GLY A 27 -5.13 14.82 16.55
CA GLY A 27 -3.84 14.13 16.37
C GLY A 27 -3.48 13.52 15.01
N THR A 28 -4.38 13.38 14.04
CA THR A 28 -4.02 12.83 12.70
C THR A 28 -4.71 13.59 11.56
N ASN A 29 -4.03 14.59 10.99
CA ASN A 29 -4.38 15.13 9.68
C ASN A 29 -3.99 14.10 8.61
N LEU A 30 -4.94 13.26 8.20
CA LEU A 30 -4.77 12.32 7.09
C LEU A 30 -4.84 13.01 5.70
N GLU A 31 -5.23 14.29 5.64
CA GLU A 31 -5.50 15.03 4.39
C GLU A 31 -4.26 15.44 3.58
N ASN A 32 -3.03 15.06 3.96
CA ASN A 32 -1.83 15.31 3.15
C ASN A 32 -0.86 14.12 3.08
N VAL A 33 -1.36 12.89 3.34
CA VAL A 33 -0.60 11.70 2.92
C VAL A 33 -0.79 11.51 1.42
N ARG A 34 0.14 12.05 0.61
CA ARG A 34 0.33 11.57 -0.76
C ARG A 34 0.88 10.15 -0.71
N VAL A 35 -0.01 9.18 -0.50
CA VAL A 35 0.24 7.80 -0.89
C VAL A 35 0.49 7.84 -2.39
N LYS A 36 1.74 7.60 -2.82
CA LYS A 36 2.03 7.41 -4.24
C LYS A 36 1.22 6.20 -4.70
N PRO A 37 0.36 6.31 -5.73
CA PRO A 37 -0.29 5.12 -6.27
C PRO A 37 0.80 4.21 -6.87
N ASN A 38 0.78 2.95 -6.43
CA ASN A 38 1.54 1.81 -6.97
C ASN A 38 3.07 1.91 -6.96
N ILE A 39 3.71 1.10 -6.09
CA ILE A 39 5.04 0.50 -6.36
C ILE A 39 4.89 -0.73 -7.31
N PHE A 40 4.00 -0.60 -8.31
CA PHE A 40 4.15 -1.24 -9.62
C PHE A 40 4.58 -0.15 -10.62
N GLY A 41 5.69 0.51 -10.27
CA GLY A 41 6.14 1.77 -10.87
C GLY A 41 7.66 1.88 -11.05
N ALA A 42 8.39 0.76 -10.95
CA ALA A 42 9.83 0.69 -11.21
C ALA A 42 10.20 -0.61 -11.92
N VAL A 43 9.89 -0.70 -13.22
CA VAL A 43 10.72 -1.48 -14.14
C VAL A 43 11.74 -0.49 -14.71
N PRO A 44 13.02 -0.50 -14.29
CA PRO A 44 13.98 0.50 -14.73
C PRO A 44 14.32 0.29 -16.20
N GLU A 45 13.87 1.21 -17.06
CA GLU A 45 14.42 1.72 -18.34
C GLU A 45 14.96 0.75 -19.43
N TYR A 46 15.06 -0.56 -19.19
CA TYR A 46 15.57 -1.57 -20.12
C TYR A 46 14.58 -1.98 -21.21
N LEU A 47 13.31 -1.57 -21.10
CA LEU A 47 12.28 -1.83 -22.12
C LEU A 47 12.25 -0.81 -23.27
N SER A 48 12.87 0.37 -23.10
CA SER A 48 12.91 1.38 -24.16
C SER A 48 13.90 1.00 -25.29
N ALA A 49 14.93 0.21 -24.98
CA ALA A 49 15.97 -0.21 -25.92
C ALA A 49 15.60 -1.43 -26.81
N MET A 50 14.49 -2.12 -26.53
CA MET A 50 14.02 -3.27 -27.32
C MET A 50 12.83 -2.98 -28.24
N MET A 51 12.34 -1.74 -28.28
CA MET A 51 11.36 -1.33 -29.29
C MET A 51 12.04 -1.04 -30.63
N GLY A 52 12.26 -2.12 -31.41
CA GLY A 52 12.48 -2.03 -32.85
C GLY A 52 11.33 -1.29 -33.57
N PRO A 53 11.51 -0.92 -34.85
CA PRO A 53 10.58 -0.06 -35.56
C PRO A 53 9.15 -0.60 -35.57
N LYS A 54 8.18 0.32 -35.43
CA LYS A 54 6.74 0.05 -35.43
C LYS A 54 6.32 -0.72 -36.70
N ASN A 55 6.09 -2.02 -36.57
CA ASN A 55 5.25 -2.74 -37.53
C ASN A 55 3.79 -2.60 -37.09
N GLU A 56 2.99 -1.99 -37.97
CA GLU A 56 1.52 -1.94 -37.86
C GLU A 56 0.91 -3.31 -38.23
N ASP A 57 1.28 -4.35 -37.49
CA ASP A 57 0.64 -5.65 -37.63
C ASP A 57 -0.78 -5.59 -37.06
N LYS A 58 -1.72 -5.44 -38.00
CA LYS A 58 -3.17 -5.41 -37.81
C LYS A 58 -3.60 -6.44 -36.76
N LEU A 59 -4.16 -5.93 -35.66
CA LEU A 59 -4.85 -6.71 -34.63
C LEU A 59 -5.98 -7.54 -35.28
N ARG A 60 -5.66 -8.74 -35.73
CA ARG A 60 -6.68 -9.77 -35.97
C ARG A 60 -7.26 -10.12 -34.59
N PRO A 61 -8.60 -10.24 -34.45
CA PRO A 61 -9.17 -10.74 -33.21
C PRO A 61 -8.66 -12.16 -32.99
N VAL A 62 -7.87 -12.36 -31.93
CA VAL A 62 -7.54 -13.70 -31.46
C VAL A 62 -8.86 -14.31 -30.99
N THR A 63 -9.31 -15.33 -31.72
CA THR A 63 -10.53 -16.09 -31.41
C THR A 63 -10.51 -16.55 -29.95
N GLY A 64 -11.67 -16.44 -29.29
CA GLY A 64 -11.77 -16.45 -27.82
C GLY A 64 -11.07 -17.60 -27.12
N PHE A 65 -10.55 -17.30 -25.93
CA PHE A 65 -9.94 -18.28 -25.04
C PHE A 65 -10.97 -19.37 -24.66
N SER A 66 -10.66 -20.63 -24.97
CA SER A 66 -11.42 -21.79 -24.46
C SER A 66 -10.56 -22.54 -23.44
N PHE A 67 -11.12 -22.74 -22.25
CA PHE A 67 -10.49 -23.55 -21.21
C PHE A 67 -10.30 -25.00 -21.69
N GLU A 68 -11.31 -25.58 -22.33
CA GLU A 68 -11.29 -26.96 -22.85
C GLU A 68 -10.23 -27.14 -23.95
N GLU A 69 -10.08 -26.16 -24.84
CA GLU A 69 -9.03 -26.19 -25.86
C GLU A 69 -7.64 -26.11 -25.21
N CYS A 70 -7.41 -25.13 -24.31
CA CYS A 70 -6.11 -24.93 -23.68
C CYS A 70 -5.72 -26.12 -22.78
N TYR A 71 -6.66 -26.62 -21.97
CA TYR A 71 -6.47 -27.79 -21.12
C TYR A 71 -6.28 -29.05 -21.98
N GLY A 72 -7.12 -29.21 -23.00
CA GLY A 72 -7.09 -30.33 -23.94
C GLY A 72 -5.85 -30.36 -24.81
N ARG A 73 -5.17 -29.23 -25.03
CA ARG A 73 -3.79 -29.17 -25.55
C ARG A 73 -2.82 -29.63 -24.46
N LEU A 74 -2.66 -28.86 -23.38
CA LEU A 74 -1.65 -29.09 -22.31
C LEU A 74 -1.63 -30.51 -21.73
N ALA A 75 -2.77 -31.20 -21.71
CA ALA A 75 -2.89 -32.58 -21.23
C ALA A 75 -2.28 -33.66 -22.17
N ARG A 76 -1.99 -33.37 -23.45
CA ARG A 76 -1.72 -34.40 -24.48
C ARG A 76 -0.33 -35.03 -24.47
N GLY A 77 0.68 -34.44 -23.86
CA GLY A 77 2.04 -35.02 -23.92
C GLY A 77 3.13 -34.18 -23.28
N PRO A 78 4.40 -34.62 -23.37
CA PRO A 78 5.55 -33.77 -23.12
C PRO A 78 5.70 -32.77 -24.27
N TYR A 79 6.17 -31.58 -23.91
CA TYR A 79 6.48 -30.49 -24.83
C TYR A 79 7.99 -30.22 -24.75
N ASP A 80 8.60 -29.85 -25.87
CA ASP A 80 9.95 -29.29 -25.91
C ASP A 80 9.90 -27.82 -25.46
N GLU A 81 10.97 -27.28 -24.86
CA GLU A 81 11.07 -25.85 -24.54
C GLU A 81 10.97 -24.96 -25.80
N ASN A 82 11.23 -25.54 -26.98
CA ASN A 82 11.08 -24.91 -28.29
C ASN A 82 9.68 -25.06 -28.90
N ASP A 83 8.71 -25.67 -28.19
CA ASP A 83 7.36 -25.83 -28.73
C ASP A 83 6.59 -24.50 -28.73
N PHE A 84 6.36 -23.98 -29.93
CA PHE A 84 5.67 -22.72 -30.19
C PHE A 84 4.23 -22.72 -29.61
N ASP A 85 3.60 -23.89 -29.48
CA ASP A 85 2.27 -24.01 -28.85
C ASP A 85 2.30 -23.68 -27.35
N ILE A 86 3.37 -24.02 -26.60
CA ILE A 86 3.49 -23.68 -25.17
C ILE A 86 3.62 -22.16 -24.99
N TYR A 87 4.44 -21.50 -25.80
CA TYR A 87 4.64 -20.06 -25.72
C TYR A 87 3.37 -19.28 -26.07
N ASP A 88 2.64 -19.70 -27.10
CA ASP A 88 1.35 -19.09 -27.46
C ASP A 88 0.28 -19.33 -26.38
N LEU A 89 0.17 -20.55 -25.84
CA LEU A 89 -0.74 -20.86 -24.73
C LEU A 89 -0.45 -20.01 -23.48
N ARG A 90 0.82 -19.84 -23.12
CA ARG A 90 1.25 -18.96 -22.03
C ARG A 90 0.82 -17.51 -22.26
N LYS A 91 1.04 -16.99 -23.48
CA LYS A 91 0.63 -15.64 -23.84
C LYS A 91 -0.89 -15.47 -23.76
N ARG A 92 -1.65 -16.41 -24.32
CA ARG A 92 -3.13 -16.43 -24.24
C ARG A 92 -3.63 -16.45 -22.79
N LEU A 93 -3.05 -17.27 -21.92
CA LEU A 93 -3.44 -17.34 -20.51
C LEU A 93 -3.15 -16.03 -19.75
N LEU A 94 -1.99 -15.41 -19.99
CA LEU A 94 -1.65 -14.11 -19.42
C LEU A 94 -2.54 -12.98 -19.95
N ASP A 95 -2.89 -13.02 -21.24
CA ASP A 95 -3.78 -12.01 -21.84
C ASP A 95 -5.23 -12.21 -21.40
N GLU A 96 -5.68 -13.44 -21.13
CA GLU A 96 -6.99 -13.72 -20.54
C GLU A 96 -7.08 -13.21 -19.09
N VAL A 97 -6.09 -13.51 -18.24
CA VAL A 97 -6.06 -12.99 -16.85
C VAL A 97 -6.09 -11.45 -16.82
N LYS A 98 -5.50 -10.76 -17.80
CA LYS A 98 -5.60 -9.29 -17.94
C LYS A 98 -6.96 -8.81 -18.46
N ARG A 99 -7.66 -9.62 -19.25
CA ARG A 99 -8.99 -9.32 -19.84
C ARG A 99 -10.15 -9.68 -18.93
N THR A 100 -9.93 -10.56 -17.96
CA THR A 100 -10.91 -10.95 -16.94
C THR A 100 -10.53 -10.32 -15.59
N PRO A 101 -10.69 -8.99 -15.41
CA PRO A 101 -10.27 -8.31 -14.18
C PRO A 101 -11.04 -8.76 -12.94
N PHE A 102 -12.23 -9.35 -13.12
CA PHE A 102 -13.10 -9.86 -12.07
C PHE A 102 -13.67 -11.24 -12.47
N PRO A 103 -12.86 -12.32 -12.42
CA PRO A 103 -13.31 -13.64 -12.85
C PRO A 103 -14.38 -14.19 -11.90
N THR A 104 -15.37 -14.89 -12.44
CA THR A 104 -16.27 -15.72 -11.63
C THR A 104 -15.48 -16.83 -10.92
N LYS A 105 -16.04 -17.38 -9.84
CA LYS A 105 -15.41 -18.48 -9.07
C LYS A 105 -14.96 -19.64 -9.96
N GLU A 106 -15.74 -19.96 -11.00
CA GLU A 106 -15.44 -21.06 -11.92
C GLU A 106 -14.37 -20.69 -12.95
N GLN A 107 -14.43 -19.50 -13.57
CA GLN A 107 -13.34 -19.00 -14.43
C GLN A 107 -12.02 -18.92 -13.66
N LYS A 108 -12.05 -18.43 -12.41
CA LYS A 108 -10.90 -18.36 -11.52
C LYS A 108 -10.28 -19.75 -11.27
N ARG A 109 -11.11 -20.75 -10.93
CA ARG A 109 -10.69 -22.16 -10.79
C ARG A 109 -10.08 -22.72 -12.08
N GLN A 110 -10.68 -22.43 -13.23
CA GLN A 110 -10.21 -22.88 -14.54
C GLN A 110 -8.84 -22.27 -14.90
N LEU A 111 -8.66 -20.96 -14.73
CA LEU A 111 -7.39 -20.26 -14.95
C LEU A 111 -6.29 -20.77 -14.00
N ILE A 112 -6.62 -20.95 -12.71
CA ILE A 112 -5.71 -21.55 -11.71
C ILE A 112 -5.30 -22.97 -12.09
N LYS A 113 -6.25 -23.80 -12.57
CA LYS A 113 -5.98 -25.19 -12.99
C LYS A 113 -5.08 -25.24 -14.23
N LEU A 114 -5.30 -24.35 -15.21
CA LEU A 114 -4.40 -24.20 -16.36
C LEU A 114 -3.01 -23.75 -15.93
N CYS A 115 -2.90 -22.77 -15.03
CA CYS A 115 -1.63 -22.29 -14.50
C CYS A 115 -0.83 -23.40 -13.78
N LYS A 116 -1.49 -24.19 -12.93
CA LYS A 116 -0.88 -25.33 -12.23
C LYS A 116 -0.39 -26.40 -13.22
N LEU A 117 -1.22 -26.76 -14.21
CA LEU A 117 -0.83 -27.70 -15.27
C LEU A 117 0.31 -27.17 -16.14
N PHE A 118 0.36 -25.86 -16.40
CA PHE A 118 1.44 -25.20 -17.13
C PHE A 118 2.76 -25.25 -16.34
N PHE A 119 2.74 -24.93 -15.04
CA PHE A 119 3.92 -24.99 -14.18
C PHE A 119 4.48 -26.41 -14.05
N ASP A 120 3.63 -27.44 -14.01
CA ASP A 120 4.07 -28.84 -14.00
C ASP A 120 4.69 -29.32 -15.35
N LYS A 121 4.63 -28.49 -16.41
CA LYS A 121 5.21 -28.77 -17.73
C LYS A 121 6.44 -27.90 -18.05
N ASP A 122 6.38 -26.60 -17.75
CA ASP A 122 7.39 -25.58 -18.11
C ASP A 122 8.31 -25.21 -16.94
N ASP A 123 8.03 -25.68 -15.71
CA ASP A 123 8.70 -25.33 -14.42
C ASP A 123 8.88 -23.82 -14.17
N ASN A 124 8.07 -23.00 -14.85
CA ASN A 124 8.30 -21.57 -15.02
C ASN A 124 7.66 -20.74 -13.91
N PHE A 125 8.32 -20.75 -12.75
CA PHE A 125 7.88 -20.09 -11.52
C PHE A 125 7.44 -18.63 -11.73
N PHE A 126 8.27 -17.84 -12.42
CA PHE A 126 8.03 -16.41 -12.67
C PHE A 126 6.76 -16.14 -13.49
N GLN A 127 6.36 -17.07 -14.36
CA GLN A 127 5.15 -16.93 -15.18
C GLN A 127 3.90 -17.43 -14.46
N ALA A 128 4.01 -18.53 -13.71
CA ALA A 128 2.95 -18.99 -12.83
C ALA A 128 2.60 -17.90 -11.79
N ARG A 129 3.63 -17.25 -11.21
CA ARG A 129 3.48 -16.07 -10.35
C ARG A 129 2.62 -14.97 -10.99
N LYS A 130 2.95 -14.56 -12.22
CA LYS A 130 2.22 -13.53 -13.00
C LYS A 130 0.76 -13.87 -13.34
N ILE A 131 0.34 -15.12 -13.13
CA ILE A 131 -1.05 -15.56 -13.29
C ILE A 131 -1.74 -15.63 -11.92
N LEU A 132 -1.09 -16.20 -10.91
CA LEU A 132 -1.72 -16.43 -9.60
C LEU A 132 -1.81 -15.17 -8.73
N GLU A 133 -0.87 -14.22 -8.85
CA GLU A 133 -0.92 -12.94 -8.12
C GLU A 133 -2.14 -12.08 -8.53
N PRO A 134 -2.42 -11.80 -9.82
CA PRO A 134 -3.63 -11.06 -10.22
C PRO A 134 -4.95 -11.80 -9.95
N LEU A 135 -4.89 -13.13 -9.76
CA LEU A 135 -6.02 -13.94 -9.32
C LEU A 135 -6.12 -14.02 -7.79
N HIS A 136 -5.21 -13.41 -7.04
CA HIS A 136 -5.17 -13.46 -5.57
C HIS A 136 -5.15 -14.91 -5.00
N ASP A 137 -4.62 -15.91 -5.73
CA ASP A 137 -4.60 -17.33 -5.31
C ASP A 137 -3.46 -17.60 -4.32
N TYR A 138 -3.70 -17.28 -3.05
CA TYR A 138 -2.77 -17.50 -1.93
C TYR A 138 -2.32 -18.96 -1.84
N SER A 139 -3.27 -19.91 -1.86
CA SER A 139 -2.98 -21.33 -1.72
C SER A 139 -2.19 -21.88 -2.91
N GLY A 140 -2.48 -21.42 -4.13
CA GLY A 140 -1.71 -21.71 -5.33
C GLY A 140 -0.28 -21.19 -5.28
N LEU A 141 -0.08 -19.91 -4.91
CA LEU A 141 1.26 -19.32 -4.80
C LEU A 141 2.10 -19.97 -3.71
N ARG A 142 1.50 -20.24 -2.53
CA ARG A 142 2.19 -20.98 -1.48
C ARG A 142 2.61 -22.38 -1.97
N ARG A 143 1.71 -23.10 -2.64
CA ARG A 143 2.02 -24.43 -3.19
C ARG A 143 3.10 -24.38 -4.26
N LEU A 144 3.07 -23.35 -5.12
CA LEU A 144 4.07 -23.09 -6.15
C LEU A 144 5.46 -22.88 -5.53
N VAL A 145 5.56 -22.07 -4.47
CA VAL A 145 6.81 -21.87 -3.71
C VAL A 145 7.29 -23.16 -3.06
N GLU A 146 6.41 -23.91 -2.41
CA GLU A 146 6.75 -25.19 -1.77
C GLU A 146 7.34 -26.19 -2.79
N LEU A 147 6.75 -26.29 -3.99
CA LEU A 147 7.26 -27.13 -5.07
C LEU A 147 8.59 -26.62 -5.63
N TYR A 148 8.71 -25.31 -5.87
CA TYR A 148 9.93 -24.70 -6.39
C TYR A 148 11.11 -24.89 -5.42
N MET A 149 10.91 -24.68 -4.12
CA MET A 149 11.93 -24.92 -3.08
C MET A 149 12.27 -26.40 -2.88
N GLN A 150 11.42 -27.34 -3.32
CA GLN A 150 11.72 -28.77 -3.34
C GLN A 150 12.54 -29.17 -4.58
N ARG A 151 12.20 -28.65 -5.76
CA ARG A 151 12.92 -28.90 -7.03
C ARG A 151 14.29 -28.22 -7.05
N TYR A 152 14.33 -26.97 -6.62
CA TYR A 152 15.52 -26.12 -6.62
C TYR A 152 15.97 -25.88 -5.17
N PRO A 153 16.95 -26.64 -4.65
CA PRO A 153 17.60 -26.29 -3.41
C PRO A 153 18.13 -24.85 -3.50
N LEU A 154 18.02 -24.12 -2.39
CA LEU A 154 18.17 -22.65 -2.30
C LEU A 154 19.56 -22.10 -2.71
N ASN A 155 20.48 -22.97 -3.11
CA ASN A 155 21.91 -22.72 -3.22
C ASN A 155 22.41 -22.36 -4.64
N ARG A 156 21.54 -22.08 -5.63
CA ARG A 156 22.01 -21.63 -6.96
C ARG A 156 21.25 -20.50 -7.68
N TYR A 157 19.91 -20.43 -7.68
CA TYR A 157 19.19 -19.40 -8.50
C TYR A 157 17.86 -18.85 -7.89
N SER A 158 17.58 -19.04 -6.60
CA SER A 158 16.23 -18.88 -6.03
C SER A 158 15.88 -17.47 -5.48
N TYR A 159 15.98 -16.40 -6.28
CA TYR A 159 15.53 -15.05 -5.84
C TYR A 159 14.01 -14.94 -5.70
N ASP A 160 13.26 -15.54 -6.63
CA ASP A 160 11.81 -15.34 -6.68
C ASP A 160 11.04 -15.96 -5.50
N ALA A 161 11.54 -17.04 -4.91
CA ALA A 161 10.83 -17.75 -3.84
C ALA A 161 10.76 -16.94 -2.52
N PRO A 162 11.86 -16.36 -1.99
CA PRO A 162 11.79 -15.40 -0.88
C PRO A 162 10.89 -14.20 -1.15
N VAL A 163 10.90 -13.64 -2.37
CA VAL A 163 10.03 -12.51 -2.73
C VAL A 163 8.54 -12.91 -2.69
N VAL A 164 8.18 -14.09 -3.21
CA VAL A 164 6.80 -14.57 -3.11
C VAL A 164 6.43 -14.92 -1.66
N LEU A 165 7.34 -15.51 -0.86
CA LEU A 165 7.09 -15.72 0.57
C LEU A 165 6.87 -14.41 1.34
N MET A 166 7.54 -13.32 0.95
CA MET A 166 7.32 -11.98 1.49
C MET A 166 5.95 -11.42 1.10
N ALA A 167 5.54 -11.56 -0.17
CA ALA A 167 4.19 -11.17 -0.63
C ALA A 167 3.07 -12.01 0.01
N LEU A 168 3.36 -13.27 0.38
CA LEU A 168 2.46 -14.15 1.15
C LEU A 168 2.57 -13.93 2.68
N GLU A 169 3.44 -13.03 3.13
CA GLU A 169 3.72 -12.69 4.53
C GLU A 169 4.16 -13.87 5.41
N GLU A 170 4.78 -14.90 4.82
CA GLU A 170 5.27 -16.07 5.57
C GLU A 170 6.64 -15.79 6.21
N TYR A 171 6.77 -14.67 6.92
CA TYR A 171 8.03 -14.08 7.41
C TYR A 171 8.94 -15.07 8.16
N GLU A 172 8.38 -16.02 8.91
CA GLU A 172 9.18 -17.06 9.59
C GLU A 172 9.87 -18.01 8.61
N LYS A 173 9.18 -18.41 7.53
CA LYS A 173 9.78 -19.22 6.46
C LYS A 173 10.81 -18.42 5.69
N VAL A 174 10.54 -17.14 5.43
CA VAL A 174 11.50 -16.20 4.83
C VAL A 174 12.78 -16.19 5.66
N LEU A 175 12.70 -15.87 6.96
CA LEU A 175 13.86 -15.87 7.86
C LEU A 175 14.55 -17.24 7.97
N ALA A 176 13.82 -18.35 7.88
CA ALA A 176 14.39 -19.70 7.85
C ALA A 176 15.16 -20.02 6.56
N VAL A 177 14.81 -19.39 5.43
CA VAL A 177 15.59 -19.42 4.18
C VAL A 177 16.87 -18.58 4.35
N TYR A 178 16.77 -17.34 4.82
CA TYR A 178 17.93 -16.45 4.99
C TYR A 178 18.96 -16.98 6.01
N LYS A 179 18.54 -17.66 7.08
CA LYS A 179 19.47 -18.35 8.02
C LYS A 179 20.40 -19.37 7.36
N LYS A 180 20.05 -19.87 6.17
CA LYS A 180 20.87 -20.83 5.42
C LYS A 180 21.78 -20.14 4.38
N ARG A 181 21.68 -18.81 4.25
CA ARG A 181 22.26 -18.01 3.16
C ARG A 181 22.61 -16.59 3.62
N GLU A 182 23.80 -16.44 4.20
CA GLU A 182 24.35 -15.14 4.60
C GLU A 182 24.61 -14.20 3.42
N ASP A 183 24.75 -14.75 2.20
CA ASP A 183 24.98 -14.03 0.96
C ASP A 183 23.73 -13.28 0.44
N PHE A 184 22.53 -13.70 0.86
CA PHE A 184 21.27 -13.19 0.31
C PHE A 184 20.67 -12.01 1.09
N VAL A 185 21.25 -11.68 2.26
CA VAL A 185 20.77 -10.66 3.21
C VAL A 185 20.30 -9.34 2.56
N PHE A 186 20.97 -8.89 1.50
CA PHE A 186 20.69 -7.63 0.81
C PHE A 186 19.23 -7.53 0.34
N ASP A 187 18.63 -8.65 -0.07
CA ASP A 187 17.33 -8.67 -0.73
C ASP A 187 16.16 -8.62 0.27
N LEU A 188 16.34 -9.07 1.52
CA LEU A 188 15.21 -9.26 2.46
C LEU A 188 14.50 -7.96 2.83
N LEU A 189 15.26 -6.95 3.27
CA LEU A 189 14.68 -5.72 3.80
C LEU A 189 14.07 -4.88 2.67
N ASP A 190 14.72 -4.86 1.51
CA ASP A 190 14.26 -4.14 0.32
C ASP A 190 13.14 -4.90 -0.44
N SER A 191 12.96 -6.21 -0.22
CA SER A 191 11.78 -6.97 -0.69
C SER A 191 10.53 -6.79 0.18
N SER A 192 10.59 -5.97 1.23
CA SER A 192 9.44 -5.65 2.07
C SER A 192 8.88 -4.28 1.70
N ASP A 193 7.95 -4.23 0.75
CA ASP A 193 7.34 -2.99 0.26
C ASP A 193 6.82 -2.09 1.40
N GLU A 194 6.20 -2.69 2.42
CA GLU A 194 5.74 -1.98 3.63
C GLU A 194 6.89 -1.37 4.42
N LEU A 195 8.00 -2.10 4.59
CA LEU A 195 9.15 -1.62 5.35
C LEU A 195 9.89 -0.52 4.61
N VAL A 196 10.07 -0.66 3.29
CA VAL A 196 10.67 0.35 2.41
C VAL A 196 9.83 1.63 2.43
N ALA A 197 8.52 1.53 2.16
CA ALA A 197 7.63 2.70 2.18
C ALA A 197 7.59 3.39 3.55
N ALA A 198 7.59 2.63 4.66
CA ALA A 198 7.63 3.20 6.00
C ALA A 198 8.99 3.84 6.34
N SER A 199 10.09 3.28 5.83
CA SER A 199 11.44 3.85 5.94
C SER A 199 11.52 5.17 5.18
N ASP A 200 11.13 5.20 3.90
CA ASP A 200 11.19 6.37 3.03
C ASP A 200 10.34 7.52 3.58
N CYS A 201 9.09 7.27 3.96
CA CYS A 201 8.26 8.29 4.62
C CYS A 201 8.80 8.72 6.00
N GLY A 202 9.52 7.83 6.69
CA GLY A 202 10.24 8.18 7.92
C GLY A 202 11.44 9.09 7.64
N PHE A 203 12.17 8.82 6.56
CA PHE A 203 13.34 9.58 6.13
C PHE A 203 12.95 10.97 5.60
N GLU A 204 11.87 11.08 4.83
CA GLU A 204 11.32 12.37 4.40
C GLU A 204 11.00 13.28 5.60
N ARG A 205 10.34 12.73 6.64
CA ARG A 205 10.07 13.44 7.90
C ARG A 205 11.34 13.78 8.67
N TYR A 206 12.33 12.87 8.69
CA TYR A 206 13.62 13.09 9.32
C TYR A 206 14.36 14.28 8.68
N VAL A 207 14.50 14.26 7.35
CA VAL A 207 15.17 15.34 6.59
C VAL A 207 14.41 16.66 6.70
N ALA A 208 13.08 16.66 6.64
CA ALA A 208 12.27 17.87 6.81
C ALA A 208 12.53 18.58 8.16
N GLY A 209 12.88 17.84 9.21
CA GLY A 209 13.30 18.38 10.51
C GLY A 209 14.62 19.17 10.49
N TYR A 210 15.40 19.06 9.41
CA TYR A 210 16.72 19.70 9.23
C TYR A 210 16.83 20.55 7.95
N GLY A 211 15.68 20.83 7.29
CA GLY A 211 15.56 21.73 6.14
C GLY A 211 15.52 21.03 4.76
N ASP A 212 15.02 21.74 3.75
CA ASP A 212 14.81 21.23 2.38
C ASP A 212 16.11 20.76 1.72
N LYS A 213 16.39 19.45 1.83
CA LYS A 213 17.55 18.79 1.21
C LYS A 213 17.05 17.64 0.36
N THR A 214 17.37 17.69 -0.94
CA THR A 214 17.15 16.57 -1.86
C THR A 214 17.76 15.29 -1.27
N PRO A 215 16.98 14.22 -1.07
CA PRO A 215 17.49 12.97 -0.52
C PRO A 215 18.48 12.32 -1.51
N PRO A 216 19.56 11.67 -1.03
CA PRO A 216 20.39 10.79 -1.84
C PRO A 216 19.63 9.50 -2.19
N ALA A 217 20.28 8.56 -2.90
CA ALA A 217 19.79 7.19 -3.02
C ALA A 217 19.60 6.55 -1.63
N GLN A 218 18.55 5.75 -1.48
CA GLN A 218 18.02 5.24 -0.20
C GLN A 218 17.97 3.71 -0.25
N SER A 219 18.30 3.00 0.83
CA SER A 219 17.98 1.58 1.00
C SER A 219 18.20 1.08 2.43
N LEU A 220 17.36 0.13 2.85
CA LEU A 220 17.45 -0.55 4.14
C LEU A 220 18.57 -1.60 4.22
N TRP A 221 19.25 -1.95 3.12
CA TRP A 221 20.31 -2.97 3.13
C TRP A 221 21.49 -2.62 4.07
N GLU A 222 21.64 -1.34 4.43
CA GLU A 222 22.60 -0.84 5.43
C GLU A 222 22.27 -1.24 6.88
N ALA A 223 20.99 -1.39 7.22
CA ALA A 223 20.52 -1.55 8.60
C ALA A 223 21.17 -2.71 9.37
N PRO A 224 21.47 -3.88 8.78
CA PRO A 224 22.15 -4.97 9.50
C PRO A 224 23.60 -4.64 9.86
N ARG A 225 24.30 -3.92 8.97
CA ARG A 225 25.68 -3.46 9.17
C ARG A 225 25.74 -2.36 10.22
N LEU A 226 24.85 -1.37 10.11
CA LEU A 226 24.69 -0.33 11.13
C LEU A 226 24.30 -0.93 12.48
N PHE A 227 23.47 -1.98 12.54
CA PHE A 227 23.16 -2.70 13.77
C PHE A 227 24.31 -3.55 14.35
N ALA A 228 25.20 -4.07 13.49
CA ALA A 228 26.42 -4.74 13.94
C ALA A 228 27.40 -3.73 14.54
N ILE A 229 27.64 -2.61 13.85
CA ILE A 229 28.55 -1.54 14.27
C ILE A 229 27.99 -0.74 15.45
N SER A 230 26.67 -0.56 15.58
CA SER A 230 26.05 0.29 16.61
C SER A 230 26.50 -0.04 18.03
N LYS A 231 26.68 -1.33 18.33
CA LYS A 231 27.13 -1.84 19.64
C LYS A 231 28.54 -1.36 20.02
N GLU A 232 29.33 -1.00 19.02
CA GLU A 232 30.68 -0.48 19.15
C GLU A 232 30.72 1.04 19.40
N TYR A 233 29.63 1.80 19.24
CA TYR A 233 29.63 3.27 19.29
C TYR A 233 28.50 3.84 20.15
N ASP A 234 28.69 5.04 20.69
CA ASP A 234 27.73 5.70 21.60
C ASP A 234 26.93 6.81 20.92
N ILE A 235 27.43 7.33 19.78
CA ILE A 235 26.83 8.41 19.01
C ILE A 235 27.27 8.34 17.54
N CYS A 236 26.34 8.63 16.63
CA CYS A 236 26.56 8.75 15.20
C CYS A 236 26.60 10.22 14.76
N ILE A 237 27.32 10.50 13.68
CA ILE A 237 27.39 11.82 13.04
C ILE A 237 27.24 11.64 11.53
N ALA A 238 26.09 12.04 11.00
CA ALA A 238 25.83 12.07 9.56
C ALA A 238 26.55 13.25 8.90
N ILE A 239 27.37 12.96 7.89
CA ILE A 239 28.11 13.96 7.11
C ILE A 239 27.32 14.36 5.86
N ALA A 240 27.09 15.67 5.71
CA ALA A 240 26.48 16.32 4.56
C ALA A 240 25.16 15.66 4.13
N LYS A 241 24.96 15.41 2.82
CA LYS A 241 23.83 14.62 2.31
C LYS A 241 24.13 13.11 2.32
N GLY A 242 25.40 12.71 2.20
CA GLY A 242 25.80 11.33 2.01
C GLY A 242 25.46 10.43 3.19
N GLY A 243 25.71 10.90 4.42
CA GLY A 243 25.42 10.15 5.65
C GLY A 243 24.00 10.24 6.17
N LEU A 244 23.08 10.98 5.53
CA LEU A 244 21.75 11.25 6.11
C LEU A 244 20.90 9.99 6.26
N TYR A 245 20.89 9.10 5.26
CA TYR A 245 20.07 7.89 5.32
C TYR A 245 20.63 6.92 6.37
N SER A 246 21.94 6.66 6.36
CA SER A 246 22.63 5.89 7.40
C SER A 246 22.38 6.47 8.80
N GLY A 247 22.36 7.81 8.94
CA GLY A 247 22.07 8.51 10.18
C GLY A 247 20.63 8.35 10.66
N PHE A 248 19.67 8.38 9.73
CA PHE A 248 18.27 8.05 10.00
C PHE A 248 18.11 6.60 10.47
N ILE A 249 18.74 5.64 9.80
CA ILE A 249 18.72 4.23 10.22
C ILE A 249 19.38 4.05 11.60
N ALA A 250 20.54 4.67 11.84
CA ALA A 250 21.21 4.68 13.15
C ALA A 250 20.30 5.23 14.27
N GLN A 251 19.63 6.35 14.02
CA GLN A 251 18.66 6.94 14.95
C GLN A 251 17.44 6.04 15.16
N THR A 252 16.89 5.45 14.09
CA THR A 252 15.79 4.48 14.19
C THR A 252 16.19 3.31 15.07
N LEU A 253 17.42 2.78 14.95
CA LEU A 253 17.98 1.72 15.81
C LEU A 253 18.26 2.16 17.27
N GLY A 254 18.12 3.44 17.59
CA GLY A 254 18.26 3.98 18.94
C GLY A 254 19.64 4.56 19.27
N ILE A 255 20.52 4.73 18.28
CA ILE A 255 21.78 5.46 18.47
C ILE A 255 21.50 6.97 18.35
N PRO A 256 21.90 7.81 19.31
CA PRO A 256 21.85 9.26 19.12
C PRO A 256 22.61 9.65 17.85
N THR A 257 22.01 10.48 17.00
CA THR A 257 22.62 10.92 15.73
C THR A 257 22.61 12.45 15.65
N LEU A 258 23.77 13.02 15.33
CA LEU A 258 23.97 14.43 15.02
C LEU A 258 24.20 14.60 13.51
N ILE A 259 23.99 15.81 12.99
CA ILE A 259 24.22 16.13 11.58
C ILE A 259 25.23 17.28 11.47
N VAL A 260 26.27 17.07 10.67
CA VAL A 260 27.26 18.08 10.29
C VAL A 260 27.29 18.21 8.77
N GLU A 261 27.22 19.44 8.26
CA GLU A 261 27.30 19.72 6.84
C GLU A 261 28.73 20.14 6.48
N ILE A 262 29.39 19.39 5.61
CA ILE A 262 30.79 19.62 5.19
C ILE A 262 30.87 19.69 3.67
N HIS A 263 31.33 20.84 3.16
CA HIS A 263 31.53 21.11 1.74
C HIS A 263 33.01 21.16 1.40
N ALA A 264 33.57 20.04 0.93
CA ALA A 264 34.97 19.93 0.52
C ALA A 264 35.20 19.95 -1.00
N HIS A 265 34.22 19.53 -1.82
CA HIS A 265 34.39 19.38 -3.26
C HIS A 265 34.61 20.74 -3.96
N GLY A 266 35.64 20.84 -4.80
CA GLY A 266 35.94 22.04 -5.58
C GLY A 266 36.41 23.26 -4.77
N ARG A 267 36.81 23.09 -3.49
CA ARG A 267 37.25 24.18 -2.61
C ARG A 267 38.67 23.96 -2.10
N SER A 268 39.43 25.05 -1.93
CA SER A 268 40.78 25.03 -1.34
C SER A 268 40.79 24.84 0.18
N LYS A 269 39.65 25.04 0.84
CA LYS A 269 39.39 24.71 2.25
C LYS A 269 37.96 24.15 2.39
N PRO A 270 37.75 23.07 3.14
CA PRO A 270 36.41 22.65 3.52
C PRO A 270 35.65 23.76 4.24
N VAL A 271 34.34 23.83 4.03
CA VAL A 271 33.44 24.67 4.83
C VAL A 271 32.49 23.76 5.59
N SER A 272 32.50 23.87 6.91
CA SER A 272 31.71 23.03 7.81
C SER A 272 30.76 23.84 8.68
N HIS A 273 29.56 23.33 8.92
CA HIS A 273 28.71 23.80 10.01
C HIS A 273 27.91 22.65 10.64
N TRP A 274 27.65 22.76 11.93
CA TRP A 274 26.73 21.86 12.62
C TRP A 274 25.29 22.21 12.25
N VAL A 275 24.52 21.21 11.79
CA VAL A 275 23.09 21.36 11.48
C VAL A 275 22.28 21.08 12.75
N THR A 276 22.68 20.07 13.53
CA THR A 276 22.18 19.85 14.89
C THR A 276 23.02 20.67 15.88
N PRO A 277 22.43 21.43 16.83
CA PRO A 277 23.20 22.02 17.93
C PRO A 277 23.95 20.95 18.73
N VAL A 278 25.18 21.26 19.15
CA VAL A 278 26.06 20.32 19.87
C VAL A 278 26.57 20.95 21.16
N ALA A 279 26.36 20.27 22.28
CA ALA A 279 26.94 20.57 23.57
C ALA A 279 28.16 19.68 23.88
N LEU A 280 29.00 20.09 24.82
CA LEU A 280 30.23 19.34 25.15
C LEU A 280 29.95 17.87 25.55
N GLY A 281 28.94 17.65 26.39
CA GLY A 281 28.51 16.32 26.85
C GLY A 281 27.88 15.42 25.78
N ASP A 282 27.60 15.94 24.59
CA ASP A 282 27.09 15.12 23.49
C ASP A 282 28.19 14.22 22.90
N ILE A 283 29.46 14.62 23.00
CA ILE A 283 30.60 13.93 22.36
C ILE A 283 31.70 13.57 23.37
N GLN A 284 31.85 14.32 24.46
CA GLN A 284 32.96 14.14 25.42
C GLN A 284 33.03 12.73 25.99
N GLY A 285 34.19 12.07 25.81
CA GLY A 285 34.44 10.71 26.28
C GLY A 285 33.64 9.61 25.57
N LYS A 286 32.90 9.92 24.49
CA LYS A 286 32.09 8.95 23.74
C LYS A 286 32.84 8.35 22.56
N ARG A 287 32.40 7.16 22.13
CA ARG A 287 32.83 6.49 20.90
C ARG A 287 31.98 7.01 19.75
N VAL A 288 32.58 7.75 18.83
CA VAL A 288 31.88 8.46 17.74
C VAL A 288 31.99 7.68 16.42
N LEU A 289 30.86 7.47 15.73
CA LEU A 289 30.82 6.93 14.37
C LEU A 289 30.43 8.02 13.38
N LEU A 290 31.33 8.36 12.46
CA LEU A 290 31.04 9.18 11.28
C LEU A 290 30.30 8.33 10.24
N LEU A 291 29.32 8.91 9.57
CA LEU A 291 28.55 8.26 8.50
C LEU A 291 28.66 9.10 7.23
N ASP A 292 29.10 8.48 6.13
CA ASP A 292 29.14 9.09 4.80
C ASP A 292 28.88 8.02 3.72
N LYS A 293 28.55 8.43 2.49
CA LYS A 293 28.23 7.48 1.41
C LYS A 293 29.48 6.83 0.82
N ASP A 294 30.55 7.61 0.66
CA ASP A 294 31.83 7.25 0.04
C ASP A 294 32.95 8.18 0.53
N ALA A 295 34.19 7.93 0.10
CA ALA A 295 35.28 8.89 0.25
C ALA A 295 36.21 8.87 -0.97
N VAL A 296 36.30 10.01 -1.65
CA VAL A 296 37.19 10.16 -2.83
C VAL A 296 38.60 10.62 -2.42
N THR A 297 38.70 11.50 -1.42
CA THR A 297 39.97 12.10 -0.98
C THR A 297 40.15 12.14 0.55
N GLY A 298 39.16 11.69 1.31
CA GLY A 298 39.13 11.76 2.78
C GLY A 298 38.99 13.17 3.36
N ALA A 299 38.88 14.21 2.54
CA ALA A 299 38.84 15.60 3.02
C ALA A 299 37.66 15.91 3.96
N SER A 300 36.48 15.35 3.69
CA SER A 300 35.30 15.48 4.58
C SER A 300 35.54 14.84 5.95
N ILE A 301 36.22 13.69 5.97
CA ILE A 301 36.55 12.97 7.22
C ILE A 301 37.62 13.71 8.02
N ALA A 302 38.66 14.24 7.36
CA ALA A 302 39.68 15.06 8.02
C ALA A 302 39.08 16.30 8.69
N GLU A 303 38.13 16.97 8.02
CA GLU A 303 37.42 18.12 8.59
C GLU A 303 36.48 17.70 9.73
N ALA A 304 35.76 16.58 9.60
CA ALA A 304 34.93 16.05 10.67
C ALA A 304 35.77 15.74 11.93
N VAL A 305 36.91 15.06 11.78
CA VAL A 305 37.86 14.80 12.89
C VAL A 305 38.32 16.13 13.52
N ARG A 306 38.70 17.13 12.70
CA ARG A 306 39.13 18.45 13.19
C ARG A 306 38.07 19.15 14.05
N LEU A 307 36.78 19.00 13.69
CA LEU A 307 35.65 19.53 14.46
C LEU A 307 35.39 18.78 15.76
N LEU A 308 35.78 17.50 15.84
CA LEU A 308 35.58 16.64 17.00
C LEU A 308 36.69 16.75 18.05
N LEU A 309 37.92 17.08 17.66
CA LEU A 309 39.06 17.22 18.59
C LEU A 309 38.76 18.09 19.83
N PRO A 310 38.10 19.27 19.73
CA PRO A 310 37.79 20.10 20.91
C PRO A 310 36.86 19.43 21.93
N TYR A 311 36.08 18.43 21.51
CA TYR A 311 35.14 17.70 22.36
C TYR A 311 35.78 16.52 23.08
N ASN A 312 37.00 16.10 22.69
CA ASN A 312 37.72 14.95 23.26
C ASN A 312 36.89 13.64 23.28
N PRO A 313 36.52 13.08 22.11
CA PRO A 313 35.90 11.76 22.01
C PRO A 313 36.89 10.65 22.42
N GLN A 314 36.38 9.53 22.92
CA GLN A 314 37.21 8.37 23.29
C GLN A 314 37.83 7.69 22.06
N ARG A 315 37.08 7.62 20.96
CA ARG A 315 37.53 7.09 19.67
C ARG A 315 36.64 7.59 18.54
N ILE A 316 37.17 7.59 17.32
CA ILE A 316 36.42 7.93 16.10
C ILE A 316 36.47 6.73 15.15
N GLY A 317 35.34 6.38 14.55
CA GLY A 317 35.26 5.51 13.39
C GLY A 317 34.53 6.19 12.25
N VAL A 318 34.55 5.59 11.06
CA VAL A 318 33.71 5.96 9.93
C VAL A 318 33.08 4.73 9.31
N TYR A 319 31.80 4.79 8.98
CA TYR A 319 31.12 3.83 8.10
C TYR A 319 30.88 4.48 6.74
N PHE A 320 31.36 3.81 5.69
CA PHE A 320 31.02 4.14 4.31
C PHE A 320 29.94 3.19 3.82
N ASN A 321 28.89 3.77 3.22
CA ASN A 321 27.84 2.97 2.59
C ASN A 321 28.40 2.15 1.42
N HIS A 322 29.02 2.80 0.44
CA HIS A 322 29.55 2.09 -0.72
C HIS A 322 30.83 1.31 -0.41
N SER A 323 30.98 0.17 -1.09
CA SER A 323 32.21 -0.61 -1.10
C SER A 323 33.39 0.23 -1.58
N PRO A 324 34.52 0.25 -0.86
CA PRO A 324 35.78 0.80 -1.34
C PRO A 324 36.39 -0.01 -2.50
N TRP A 325 35.97 -1.28 -2.65
CA TRP A 325 36.75 -2.35 -3.31
C TRP A 325 35.98 -3.15 -4.38
N LEU A 326 34.81 -2.69 -4.85
CA LEU A 326 34.05 -3.41 -5.89
C LEU A 326 33.74 -2.56 -7.12
N ASP A 327 34.18 -3.14 -8.24
CA ASP A 327 33.77 -2.98 -9.63
C ASP A 327 34.10 -1.67 -10.38
N PRO A 328 35.15 -1.65 -11.23
CA PRO A 328 35.41 -0.53 -12.14
C PRO A 328 34.36 -0.37 -13.25
N ASP A 329 33.55 -1.40 -13.56
CA ASP A 329 32.50 -1.32 -14.59
C ASP A 329 31.25 -0.58 -14.09
N MET A 330 31.09 -0.44 -12.76
CA MET A 330 29.98 0.30 -12.12
C MET A 330 30.22 1.81 -12.01
N GLY A 331 31.44 2.31 -12.27
CA GLY A 331 31.78 3.74 -12.16
C GLY A 331 31.73 4.32 -10.73
N ILE A 332 31.65 3.47 -9.70
CA ILE A 332 31.64 3.89 -8.28
C ILE A 332 33.10 4.07 -7.81
N SER A 333 33.34 5.14 -7.05
CA SER A 333 34.70 5.55 -6.66
C SER A 333 35.42 4.51 -5.80
N ILE A 334 36.39 3.80 -6.39
CA ILE A 334 37.39 3.02 -5.66
C ILE A 334 38.15 3.98 -4.73
N LEU A 335 38.08 3.69 -3.44
CA LEU A 335 38.81 4.40 -2.39
C LEU A 335 40.30 4.10 -2.61
N GLN A 336 41.03 5.06 -3.16
CA GLN A 336 42.46 4.88 -3.46
C GLN A 336 43.22 4.56 -2.15
N PRO A 337 44.24 3.66 -2.16
CA PRO A 337 44.98 3.29 -0.94
C PRO A 337 45.50 4.49 -0.16
N GLU A 338 45.96 5.54 -0.83
CA GLU A 338 46.46 6.78 -0.21
C GLU A 338 45.37 7.58 0.51
N THR A 339 44.09 7.33 0.20
CA THR A 339 42.94 7.89 0.92
C THR A 339 42.58 7.04 2.14
N VAL A 340 42.74 5.72 2.07
CA VAL A 340 42.62 4.82 3.23
C VAL A 340 43.70 5.17 4.25
N ASP A 341 44.97 5.18 3.85
CA ASP A 341 46.12 5.56 4.70
C ASP A 341 45.93 6.94 5.34
N ARG A 342 45.39 7.91 4.59
CA ARG A 342 45.10 9.26 5.09
C ARG A 342 44.01 9.27 6.17
N ILE A 343 42.98 8.45 6.05
CA ILE A 343 41.88 8.37 7.02
C ILE A 343 42.35 7.61 8.27
N GLU A 344 43.00 6.46 8.10
CA GLU A 344 43.53 5.66 9.22
C GLU A 344 44.64 6.41 9.98
N GLY A 345 45.46 7.20 9.27
CA GLY A 345 46.46 8.09 9.85
C GLY A 345 45.90 9.21 10.75
N LEU A 346 44.58 9.46 10.73
CA LEU A 346 43.88 10.33 11.69
C LEU A 346 43.46 9.59 12.97
N GLY A 347 43.76 8.29 13.09
CA GLY A 347 43.28 7.42 14.18
C GLY A 347 41.84 6.95 14.01
N VAL A 348 41.29 6.97 12.79
CA VAL A 348 39.90 6.62 12.49
C VAL A 348 39.79 5.16 12.02
N LYS A 349 38.97 4.35 12.70
CA LYS A 349 38.64 2.97 12.24
C LYS A 349 37.63 3.01 11.08
N ILE A 350 37.97 2.42 9.94
CA ILE A 350 37.10 2.37 8.75
C ILE A 350 36.22 1.11 8.74
N HIS A 351 34.93 1.29 8.48
CA HIS A 351 33.93 0.24 8.28
C HIS A 351 33.27 0.40 6.91
N HIS A 352 33.01 -0.71 6.22
CA HIS A 352 32.39 -0.77 4.89
C HIS A 352 31.78 -2.17 4.61
N PRO A 353 31.00 -2.36 3.51
CA PRO A 353 30.20 -3.57 3.33
C PRO A 353 30.90 -4.93 3.33
N GLN A 354 32.21 -4.99 3.05
CA GLN A 354 33.01 -6.23 3.03
C GLN A 354 33.70 -6.53 4.37
N ASN A 355 34.04 -5.51 5.17
CA ASN A 355 34.67 -5.71 6.48
C ASN A 355 33.66 -5.70 7.64
N THR A 356 32.42 -5.32 7.37
CA THR A 356 31.32 -5.29 8.33
C THR A 356 30.35 -6.46 8.11
N PRO A 357 30.08 -7.29 9.14
CA PRO A 357 29.09 -8.36 9.06
C PRO A 357 27.70 -7.86 8.63
N SER A 358 27.11 -8.53 7.65
CA SER A 358 25.75 -8.25 7.17
C SER A 358 24.66 -9.05 7.87
N HIS A 359 24.98 -10.15 8.58
CA HIS A 359 23.99 -11.08 9.13
C HIS A 359 22.84 -10.38 9.87
N ILE A 360 21.62 -10.48 9.35
CA ILE A 360 20.37 -10.05 10.00
C ILE A 360 20.06 -11.02 11.15
N PRO A 361 20.13 -10.60 12.43
CA PRO A 361 19.47 -11.36 13.48
C PRO A 361 17.96 -11.36 13.22
N ASN A 362 17.26 -12.48 13.39
CA ASN A 362 15.79 -12.52 13.25
C ASN A 362 15.08 -11.39 14.02
N THR A 363 15.62 -11.00 15.17
CA THR A 363 15.09 -9.90 15.97
C THR A 363 15.12 -8.56 15.23
N LEU A 364 16.15 -8.28 14.42
CA LEU A 364 16.33 -7.01 13.72
C LEU A 364 15.23 -6.77 12.67
N PHE A 365 14.83 -7.81 11.92
CA PHE A 365 13.74 -7.70 10.95
C PHE A 365 12.44 -7.20 11.62
N PHE A 366 12.00 -7.90 12.66
CA PHE A 366 10.81 -7.51 13.42
C PHE A 366 11.00 -6.20 14.18
N GLU A 367 12.20 -5.91 14.69
CA GLU A 367 12.54 -4.67 15.37
C GLU A 367 12.47 -3.45 14.44
N LEU A 368 12.92 -3.57 13.19
CA LEU A 368 12.76 -2.52 12.17
C LEU A 368 11.28 -2.31 11.85
N HIS A 369 10.52 -3.39 11.60
CA HIS A 369 9.06 -3.32 11.41
C HIS A 369 8.37 -2.61 12.60
N GLU A 370 8.74 -2.95 13.83
CA GLU A 370 8.28 -2.28 15.05
C GLU A 370 8.66 -0.80 15.06
N ARG A 371 9.92 -0.44 14.82
CA ARG A 371 10.43 0.93 14.92
C ARG A 371 9.84 1.86 13.86
N PHE A 372 9.67 1.39 12.62
CA PHE A 372 9.04 2.16 11.54
C PHE A 372 7.51 2.24 11.65
N GLY A 373 6.87 1.42 12.50
CA GLY A 373 5.42 1.48 12.70
C GLY A 373 4.59 0.85 11.57
N THR A 374 5.19 -0.08 10.84
CA THR A 374 4.51 -1.00 9.90
C THR A 374 3.36 -1.75 10.57
N ASN A 375 2.38 -2.27 9.83
CA ASN A 375 1.27 -3.04 10.38
C ASN A 375 1.77 -4.28 11.15
N LEU A 376 2.77 -5.01 10.63
CA LEU A 376 3.41 -6.11 11.37
C LEU A 376 4.00 -5.63 12.70
N GLY A 377 4.76 -4.53 12.69
CA GLY A 377 5.36 -3.96 13.89
C GLY A 377 4.35 -3.43 14.91
N ARG A 378 3.26 -2.82 14.43
CA ARG A 378 2.14 -2.38 15.25
C ARG A 378 1.43 -3.56 15.90
N LEU A 379 1.16 -4.65 15.16
CA LEU A 379 0.60 -5.89 15.70
C LEU A 379 1.43 -6.42 16.86
N LEU A 380 2.74 -6.58 16.67
CA LEU A 380 3.67 -7.06 17.70
C LEU A 380 3.65 -6.19 18.97
N LYS A 381 3.63 -4.86 18.81
CA LYS A 381 3.54 -3.91 19.93
C LYS A 381 2.22 -3.96 20.66
N VAL A 382 1.11 -4.05 19.92
CA VAL A 382 -0.26 -4.05 20.43
C VAL A 382 -0.54 -5.33 21.19
N ASP A 383 -0.17 -6.48 20.63
CA ASP A 383 -0.30 -7.79 21.26
C ASP A 383 0.61 -7.93 22.52
N ARG A 384 1.86 -7.45 22.47
CA ARG A 384 2.73 -7.38 23.66
C ARG A 384 2.08 -6.59 24.79
N ARG A 385 1.57 -5.39 24.51
CA ARG A 385 0.88 -4.54 25.50
C ARG A 385 -0.35 -5.20 26.12
N PHE A 386 -1.13 -5.95 25.35
CA PHE A 386 -2.26 -6.71 25.90
C PHE A 386 -1.78 -7.87 26.78
N LYS A 387 -0.74 -8.59 26.37
CA LYS A 387 -0.12 -9.67 27.16
C LYS A 387 0.48 -9.15 28.48
N ASP A 388 0.92 -7.90 28.55
CA ASP A 388 1.36 -7.26 29.80
C ASP A 388 0.19 -6.97 30.77
N ILE A 389 -1.02 -6.71 30.24
CA ILE A 389 -2.23 -6.44 31.04
C ILE A 389 -2.85 -7.73 31.61
N LEU A 390 -2.81 -8.82 30.84
CA LEU A 390 -3.53 -10.06 31.15
C LEU A 390 -3.18 -10.68 32.53
N PRO A 391 -1.92 -10.70 33.03
CA PRO A 391 -1.58 -11.20 34.36
C PRO A 391 -2.26 -10.44 35.50
N GLU A 392 -2.54 -9.15 35.32
CA GLU A 392 -3.26 -8.35 36.33
C GLU A 392 -4.76 -8.62 36.26
N ALA A 393 -5.33 -8.67 35.05
CA ALA A 393 -6.72 -9.09 34.83
C ALA A 393 -7.00 -10.47 35.46
N GLN A 394 -6.09 -11.42 35.28
CA GLN A 394 -6.22 -12.80 35.80
C GLN A 394 -6.23 -12.85 37.34
N ARG A 395 -5.56 -11.93 38.04
CA ARG A 395 -5.59 -11.83 39.51
C ARG A 395 -6.88 -11.18 40.02
N ASN A 396 -7.37 -10.16 39.31
CA ASN A 396 -8.49 -9.34 39.74
C ASN A 396 -9.87 -9.92 39.32
N SER A 397 -9.95 -10.61 38.19
CA SER A 397 -11.20 -11.16 37.63
C SER A 397 -10.91 -12.34 36.67
N PRO A 398 -10.68 -13.57 37.19
CA PRO A 398 -10.26 -14.73 36.39
C PRO A 398 -11.16 -15.07 35.19
N ASP A 399 -12.48 -15.04 35.38
CA ASP A 399 -13.44 -15.39 34.32
C ASP A 399 -13.43 -14.34 33.19
N LEU A 400 -13.38 -13.06 33.58
CA LEU A 400 -13.30 -11.94 32.65
C LEU A 400 -11.98 -11.93 31.87
N ALA A 401 -10.86 -12.26 32.52
CA ALA A 401 -9.56 -12.41 31.86
C ALA A 401 -9.57 -13.53 30.81
N SER A 402 -10.26 -14.65 31.09
CA SER A 402 -10.46 -15.74 30.13
C SER A 402 -11.25 -15.30 28.89
N VAL A 403 -12.34 -14.55 29.07
CA VAL A 403 -13.16 -14.01 27.97
C VAL A 403 -12.39 -12.95 27.17
N LEU A 404 -11.71 -12.02 27.86
CA LEU A 404 -10.84 -11.00 27.25
C LEU A 404 -9.77 -11.64 26.37
N LYS A 405 -9.06 -12.65 26.89
CA LYS A 405 -8.02 -13.37 26.17
C LYS A 405 -8.57 -13.98 24.88
N LYS A 406 -9.68 -14.73 24.95
CA LYS A 406 -10.30 -15.35 23.77
C LYS A 406 -10.72 -14.33 22.71
N LYS A 407 -11.33 -13.21 23.13
CA LYS A 407 -11.78 -12.15 22.21
C LYS A 407 -10.60 -11.43 21.55
N TRP A 408 -9.51 -11.23 22.28
CA TRP A 408 -8.27 -10.69 21.74
C TRP A 408 -7.62 -11.65 20.75
N GLU A 409 -7.45 -12.92 21.12
CA GLU A 409 -6.88 -13.97 20.27
C GLU A 409 -7.66 -14.09 18.95
N ALA A 410 -9.00 -14.04 18.96
CA ALA A 410 -9.82 -14.05 17.75
C ALA A 410 -9.61 -12.83 16.83
N LEU A 411 -9.29 -11.64 17.37
CA LEU A 411 -8.97 -10.45 16.57
C LEU A 411 -7.54 -10.50 16.00
N ILE A 412 -6.60 -11.09 16.73
CA ILE A 412 -5.24 -11.36 16.23
C ILE A 412 -5.28 -12.47 15.15
N GLU A 413 -6.11 -13.49 15.33
CA GLU A 413 -6.36 -14.54 14.34
C GLU A 413 -6.97 -13.96 13.07
N LEU A 414 -8.01 -13.12 13.19
CA LEU A 414 -8.60 -12.37 12.08
C LEU A 414 -7.52 -11.64 11.27
N TRP A 415 -6.68 -10.82 11.92
CA TRP A 415 -5.60 -10.08 11.27
C TRP A 415 -4.67 -10.99 10.46
N ASN A 416 -4.26 -12.11 11.05
CA ASN A 416 -3.34 -13.08 10.44
C ASN A 416 -3.99 -13.86 9.28
N SER A 417 -5.31 -14.11 9.37
CA SER A 417 -6.09 -14.92 8.43
C SER A 417 -6.34 -14.26 7.07
N PHE A 418 -6.34 -12.93 6.97
CA PHE A 418 -6.60 -12.23 5.71
C PHE A 418 -5.58 -12.58 4.62
N ASN A 419 -6.06 -12.73 3.38
CA ASN A 419 -5.23 -12.92 2.20
C ASN A 419 -4.52 -11.59 1.83
N PRO A 420 -3.18 -11.49 1.97
CA PRO A 420 -2.46 -10.23 1.71
C PRO A 420 -2.46 -9.80 0.24
N LEU A 421 -2.83 -10.72 -0.68
CA LEU A 421 -2.92 -10.43 -2.12
C LEU A 421 -4.22 -9.71 -2.50
N LEU A 422 -5.23 -9.68 -1.63
CA LEU A 422 -6.51 -9.05 -1.93
C LEU A 422 -6.43 -7.52 -1.70
N PRO A 423 -6.78 -6.68 -2.70
CA PRO A 423 -6.78 -5.23 -2.54
C PRO A 423 -7.64 -4.74 -1.35
N GLY A 424 -7.15 -3.76 -0.59
CA GLY A 424 -7.81 -3.21 0.59
C GLY A 424 -7.54 -3.96 1.91
N VAL A 425 -6.92 -5.15 1.87
CA VAL A 425 -6.56 -5.89 3.10
C VAL A 425 -5.51 -5.16 3.94
N PHE A 426 -4.60 -4.43 3.30
CA PHE A 426 -3.59 -3.61 3.97
C PHE A 426 -4.23 -2.51 4.84
N GLU A 427 -5.16 -1.77 4.26
CA GLU A 427 -5.93 -0.71 4.90
C GLU A 427 -6.84 -1.26 6.02
N LEU A 428 -7.56 -2.36 5.74
CA LEU A 428 -8.41 -3.05 6.71
C LEU A 428 -7.63 -3.50 7.95
N ARG A 429 -6.43 -4.06 7.76
CA ARG A 429 -5.52 -4.41 8.85
C ARG A 429 -5.00 -3.18 9.60
N ALA A 430 -4.67 -2.11 8.89
CA ALA A 430 -4.27 -0.85 9.52
C ALA A 430 -5.42 -0.25 10.37
N ARG A 431 -6.69 -0.40 9.96
CA ARG A 431 -7.88 -0.04 10.76
C ARG A 431 -8.01 -0.91 12.01
N LEU A 432 -7.86 -2.23 11.89
CA LEU A 432 -7.94 -3.15 13.03
C LEU A 432 -6.91 -2.77 14.11
N LEU A 433 -5.67 -2.52 13.69
CA LEU A 433 -4.60 -2.08 14.57
C LEU A 433 -4.90 -0.72 15.20
N THR A 434 -5.46 0.23 14.44
CA THR A 434 -5.86 1.55 14.95
C THR A 434 -6.97 1.45 16.00
N HIS A 435 -7.94 0.56 15.79
CA HIS A 435 -9.00 0.24 16.76
C HIS A 435 -8.40 -0.35 18.04
N LEU A 436 -7.59 -1.40 17.94
CA LEU A 436 -6.93 -2.05 19.09
C LEU A 436 -6.01 -1.08 19.87
N GLU A 437 -5.25 -0.24 19.17
CA GLU A 437 -4.45 0.84 19.78
C GLU A 437 -5.32 1.89 20.49
N GLY A 438 -6.50 2.20 19.94
CA GLY A 438 -7.50 3.06 20.58
C GLY A 438 -8.02 2.44 21.88
N VAL A 439 -8.46 1.18 21.82
CA VAL A 439 -8.96 0.40 22.96
C VAL A 439 -7.93 0.34 24.09
N LEU A 440 -6.67 0.00 23.79
CA LEU A 440 -5.61 -0.07 24.82
C LEU A 440 -5.27 1.32 25.41
N ARG A 441 -5.27 2.40 24.62
CA ARG A 441 -5.05 3.78 25.13
C ARG A 441 -6.19 4.24 26.03
N SER A 442 -7.43 3.93 25.68
CA SER A 442 -8.61 4.21 26.50
C SER A 442 -8.56 3.42 27.82
N PHE A 443 -8.16 2.15 27.79
CA PHE A 443 -7.98 1.34 28.99
C PHE A 443 -6.91 1.91 29.94
N GLN A 444 -5.72 2.25 29.43
CA GLN A 444 -4.65 2.86 30.22
C GLN A 444 -5.09 4.20 30.84
N SER A 445 -5.80 5.03 30.07
CA SER A 445 -6.35 6.29 30.57
C SER A 445 -7.41 6.06 31.66
N GLY A 446 -8.27 5.04 31.48
CA GLY A 446 -9.26 4.62 32.47
C GLY A 446 -8.65 4.09 33.76
N GLN A 447 -7.57 3.29 33.69
CA GLN A 447 -6.83 2.83 34.86
C GLN A 447 -6.23 4.00 35.66
N GLU A 448 -5.64 4.99 34.99
CA GLU A 448 -5.07 6.17 35.67
C GLU A 448 -6.16 7.04 36.31
N ILE A 449 -7.33 7.18 35.68
CA ILE A 449 -8.49 7.87 36.28
C ILE A 449 -9.02 7.09 37.49
N ALA A 450 -9.21 5.77 37.37
CA ALA A 450 -9.66 4.93 38.47
C ALA A 450 -8.69 4.98 39.67
N ARG A 451 -7.38 4.91 39.41
CA ARG A 451 -6.34 5.08 40.43
C ARG A 451 -6.41 6.44 41.14
N ARG A 452 -6.77 7.52 40.43
CA ARG A 452 -6.91 8.87 41.01
C ARG A 452 -8.23 9.08 41.76
N MET A 453 -9.31 8.43 41.35
CA MET A 453 -10.64 8.59 41.94
C MET A 453 -10.99 7.54 43.00
N GLY A 454 -10.24 6.45 43.09
CA GLY A 454 -10.47 5.36 44.05
C GLY A 454 -11.87 4.73 43.88
N ASP A 455 -12.45 4.31 44.99
CA ASP A 455 -13.73 3.57 45.04
C ASP A 455 -14.97 4.36 44.57
N LEU A 456 -14.82 5.63 44.20
CA LEU A 456 -15.92 6.47 43.70
C LEU A 456 -16.46 5.99 42.35
N LEU A 457 -15.59 5.44 41.49
CA LEU A 457 -15.98 4.82 40.23
C LEU A 457 -16.04 3.30 40.42
N LYS A 458 -17.24 2.77 40.69
CA LYS A 458 -17.52 1.31 40.72
C LYS A 458 -17.49 0.68 39.32
N VAL A 459 -16.53 1.05 38.49
CA VAL A 459 -16.38 0.59 37.10
C VAL A 459 -15.20 -0.37 37.07
N ASN A 460 -15.46 -1.64 36.74
CA ASN A 460 -14.39 -2.59 36.49
C ASN A 460 -13.69 -2.22 35.16
N PRO A 461 -12.40 -1.80 35.18
CA PRO A 461 -11.74 -1.33 33.95
C PRO A 461 -11.60 -2.46 32.91
N TYR A 462 -11.58 -3.71 33.35
CA TYR A 462 -11.52 -4.89 32.47
C TYR A 462 -12.85 -5.18 31.76
N GLU A 463 -14.01 -4.80 32.35
CA GLU A 463 -15.31 -4.90 31.67
C GLU A 463 -15.42 -3.83 30.57
N SER A 464 -14.96 -2.60 30.87
CA SER A 464 -14.86 -1.53 29.87
C SER A 464 -13.95 -1.92 28.69
N LEU A 465 -12.82 -2.58 28.98
CA LEU A 465 -11.94 -3.16 27.96
C LEU A 465 -12.67 -4.21 27.11
N LEU A 466 -13.39 -5.15 27.74
CA LEU A 466 -14.10 -6.22 27.04
C LEU A 466 -15.20 -5.67 26.10
N ASN A 467 -15.93 -4.66 26.57
CA ASN A 467 -17.00 -4.00 25.83
C ASN A 467 -16.47 -3.13 24.68
N SER A 468 -15.24 -2.62 24.78
CA SER A 468 -14.59 -1.80 23.75
C SER A 468 -13.97 -2.61 22.61
N LEU A 469 -13.68 -3.90 22.82
CA LEU A 469 -13.26 -4.81 21.75
C LEU A 469 -14.46 -5.14 20.85
N SER A 470 -14.27 -5.14 19.52
CA SER A 470 -15.28 -5.62 18.58
C SER A 470 -15.29 -7.15 18.53
N SER A 471 -16.33 -7.77 17.96
CA SER A 471 -16.22 -9.14 17.44
C SER A 471 -15.48 -9.11 16.08
N PRO A 472 -14.88 -10.23 15.64
CA PRO A 472 -14.28 -10.33 14.30
C PRO A 472 -15.26 -10.00 13.17
N SER A 473 -16.49 -10.52 13.24
CA SER A 473 -17.54 -10.29 12.23
C SER A 473 -17.99 -8.83 12.17
N SER A 474 -18.34 -8.23 13.31
CA SER A 474 -18.76 -6.82 13.35
C SER A 474 -17.63 -5.88 12.94
N PHE A 475 -16.37 -6.20 13.26
CA PHE A 475 -15.23 -5.44 12.74
C PHE A 475 -15.17 -5.50 11.20
N LEU A 476 -15.21 -6.71 10.63
CA LEU A 476 -15.08 -6.89 9.18
C LEU A 476 -16.22 -6.22 8.40
N VAL A 477 -17.45 -6.31 8.91
CA VAL A 477 -18.63 -5.64 8.37
C VAL A 477 -18.50 -4.11 8.43
N LEU A 478 -18.18 -3.54 9.59
CA LEU A 478 -18.09 -2.08 9.76
C LEU A 478 -16.97 -1.41 8.94
N TYR A 479 -15.95 -2.17 8.53
CA TYR A 479 -14.81 -1.67 7.74
C TYR A 479 -14.73 -2.25 6.32
N ALA A 480 -15.83 -2.80 5.81
CA ALA A 480 -15.94 -3.32 4.44
C ALA A 480 -15.66 -2.26 3.35
N GLU A 481 -15.83 -0.97 3.65
CA GLU A 481 -15.45 0.16 2.77
C GLU A 481 -13.97 0.13 2.37
N GLU A 482 -13.05 -0.28 3.25
CA GLU A 482 -11.61 -0.31 2.92
C GLU A 482 -11.32 -1.36 1.81
N LEU A 483 -12.02 -2.49 1.85
CA LEU A 483 -11.98 -3.50 0.79
C LEU A 483 -12.61 -2.99 -0.51
N ALA A 484 -13.71 -2.23 -0.44
CA ALA A 484 -14.36 -1.65 -1.62
C ALA A 484 -13.48 -0.57 -2.29
N VAL A 485 -12.89 0.33 -1.50
CA VAL A 485 -11.94 1.35 -1.96
C VAL A 485 -10.74 0.69 -2.65
N GLY A 486 -10.09 -0.27 -1.97
CA GLY A 486 -8.93 -0.97 -2.52
C GLY A 486 -9.24 -1.73 -3.82
N ARG A 487 -10.44 -2.31 -3.93
CA ARG A 487 -10.88 -3.07 -5.11
C ARG A 487 -11.18 -2.22 -6.34
N TYR A 488 -11.76 -1.03 -6.15
CA TYR A 488 -12.34 -0.25 -7.25
C TYR A 488 -11.60 1.05 -7.60
N ARG A 489 -11.04 1.76 -6.62
CA ARG A 489 -10.54 3.14 -6.80
C ARG A 489 -9.46 3.25 -7.87
N ASP A 490 -8.37 2.50 -7.72
CA ASP A 490 -7.22 2.56 -8.62
C ASP A 490 -7.56 2.02 -10.02
N ARG A 491 -8.53 1.11 -10.12
CA ARG A 491 -9.05 0.64 -11.42
C ARG A 491 -9.81 1.76 -12.13
N GLY A 492 -10.70 2.47 -11.46
CA GLY A 492 -11.43 3.61 -12.04
C GLY A 492 -10.49 4.73 -12.50
N LEU A 493 -9.51 5.09 -11.67
CA LEU A 493 -8.46 6.05 -12.04
C LEU A 493 -7.62 5.57 -13.24
N THR A 494 -7.30 4.27 -13.30
CA THR A 494 -6.56 3.68 -14.43
C THR A 494 -7.38 3.69 -15.72
N LEU A 495 -8.69 3.42 -15.65
CA LEU A 495 -9.61 3.46 -16.79
C LEU A 495 -9.79 4.88 -17.33
N ALA A 496 -9.95 5.88 -16.46
CA ALA A 496 -9.95 7.29 -16.86
C ALA A 496 -8.63 7.70 -17.54
N LYS A 497 -7.49 7.36 -16.94
CA LYS A 497 -6.16 7.66 -17.49
C LYS A 497 -5.89 6.99 -18.84
N LYS A 498 -6.35 5.75 -19.06
CA LYS A 498 -6.27 5.05 -20.37
C LYS A 498 -7.04 5.78 -21.48
N ARG A 499 -8.04 6.58 -21.12
CA ARG A 499 -8.89 7.37 -22.02
C ARG A 499 -8.41 8.82 -22.18
N ASP A 500 -7.26 9.17 -21.60
CA ASP A 500 -6.71 10.54 -21.53
C ASP A 500 -7.67 11.53 -20.83
N VAL A 501 -8.37 11.05 -19.80
CA VAL A 501 -9.30 11.84 -18.99
C VAL A 501 -8.81 11.93 -17.56
N GLU A 502 -8.68 13.15 -17.04
CA GLU A 502 -8.45 13.40 -15.63
C GLU A 502 -9.78 13.36 -14.87
N ASN A 503 -9.98 12.34 -14.02
CA ASN A 503 -11.08 12.31 -13.08
C ASN A 503 -10.61 12.81 -11.71
N THR A 504 -11.17 13.93 -11.25
CA THR A 504 -10.84 14.57 -9.97
C THR A 504 -11.87 14.32 -8.87
N ARG A 505 -13.05 13.78 -9.19
CA ARG A 505 -14.12 13.50 -8.21
C ARG A 505 -14.28 11.98 -8.06
N LEU A 506 -14.08 11.50 -6.84
CA LEU A 506 -14.23 10.09 -6.49
C LEU A 506 -15.48 9.89 -5.62
N PRO A 507 -16.11 8.70 -5.65
CA PRO A 507 -17.30 8.39 -4.86
C PRO A 507 -17.09 8.67 -3.38
N HIS A 508 -18.10 9.22 -2.71
CA HIS A 508 -18.07 9.43 -1.26
C HIS A 508 -18.01 8.13 -0.44
N SER A 509 -18.51 7.02 -1.00
CA SER A 509 -18.38 5.66 -0.45
C SER A 509 -18.49 4.67 -1.60
N TYR A 510 -17.45 3.84 -1.78
CA TYR A 510 -17.47 2.75 -2.76
C TYR A 510 -18.40 1.62 -2.32
N LEU A 511 -18.57 1.38 -1.02
CA LEU A 511 -19.46 0.34 -0.48
C LEU A 511 -20.93 0.64 -0.77
N ALA A 512 -21.40 1.86 -0.47
CA ALA A 512 -22.77 2.27 -0.75
C ALA A 512 -23.05 2.29 -2.27
N SER A 513 -22.07 2.75 -3.05
CA SER A 513 -22.13 2.74 -4.51
C SER A 513 -22.24 1.32 -5.07
N PHE A 514 -21.47 0.37 -4.51
CA PHE A 514 -21.56 -1.06 -4.85
C PHE A 514 -22.94 -1.64 -4.53
N CYS A 515 -23.47 -1.42 -3.33
CA CYS A 515 -24.75 -2.04 -2.92
C CYS A 515 -25.94 -1.53 -3.75
N VAL A 516 -25.91 -0.26 -4.16
CA VAL A 516 -26.93 0.28 -5.08
C VAL A 516 -26.74 -0.22 -6.51
N ALA A 517 -25.50 -0.46 -6.96
CA ALA A 517 -25.22 -1.06 -8.25
C ALA A 517 -25.62 -2.55 -8.30
N GLU A 518 -25.36 -3.33 -7.25
CA GLU A 518 -25.80 -4.73 -7.11
C GLU A 518 -27.31 -4.81 -7.27
N ARG A 519 -28.05 -3.99 -6.49
CA ARG A 519 -29.49 -3.90 -6.56
C ARG A 519 -29.98 -3.53 -7.96
N ALA A 520 -29.31 -2.59 -8.63
CA ALA A 520 -29.66 -2.18 -9.98
C ALA A 520 -29.47 -3.30 -11.01
N VAL A 521 -28.32 -3.97 -11.00
CA VAL A 521 -28.01 -5.11 -11.87
C VAL A 521 -29.01 -6.25 -11.64
N ARG A 522 -29.28 -6.59 -10.37
CA ARG A 522 -30.17 -7.69 -9.97
C ARG A 522 -31.63 -7.46 -10.33
N GLU A 523 -32.14 -6.24 -10.19
CA GLU A 523 -33.55 -5.92 -10.44
C GLU A 523 -33.86 -5.49 -11.87
N GLY A 524 -32.86 -4.96 -12.59
CA GLY A 524 -33.09 -4.18 -13.80
C GLY A 524 -33.00 -4.95 -15.12
N ASN A 525 -32.43 -6.16 -15.13
CA ASN A 525 -32.18 -6.96 -16.34
C ASN A 525 -31.52 -6.13 -17.46
N TYR A 526 -30.46 -5.39 -17.13
CA TYR A 526 -29.69 -4.59 -18.07
C TYR A 526 -28.76 -5.46 -18.92
N ASP A 527 -28.61 -5.13 -20.20
CA ASP A 527 -27.65 -5.77 -21.09
C ASP A 527 -26.26 -5.10 -21.04
N VAL A 528 -26.21 -3.83 -20.60
CA VAL A 528 -25.01 -2.99 -20.62
C VAL A 528 -25.15 -1.78 -19.68
N ALA A 529 -24.05 -1.39 -19.02
CA ALA A 529 -23.88 -0.13 -18.33
C ALA A 529 -23.21 0.90 -19.27
N LEU A 530 -23.80 2.08 -19.39
CA LEU A 530 -23.26 3.20 -20.14
C LEU A 530 -22.62 4.19 -19.17
N ILE A 531 -21.30 4.16 -19.09
CA ILE A 531 -20.49 4.96 -18.17
C ILE A 531 -20.26 6.36 -18.75
N VAL A 532 -20.64 7.38 -18.01
CA VAL A 532 -20.50 8.79 -18.42
C VAL A 532 -19.40 9.47 -17.60
N GLY A 533 -18.26 9.70 -18.24
CA GLY A 533 -17.14 10.42 -17.65
C GLY A 533 -17.28 11.96 -17.73
N PRO A 534 -16.42 12.69 -17.00
CA PRO A 534 -15.21 12.17 -16.36
C PRO A 534 -15.45 11.38 -15.06
N GLU A 535 -16.45 11.77 -14.26
CA GLU A 535 -16.68 11.21 -12.92
C GLU A 535 -17.15 9.75 -12.93
N GLY A 536 -18.04 9.38 -13.86
CA GLY A 536 -18.62 8.04 -13.97
C GLY A 536 -17.58 6.90 -14.10
N PHE A 537 -16.39 7.19 -14.61
CA PHE A 537 -15.29 6.20 -14.71
C PHE A 537 -14.83 5.67 -13.35
N ALA A 538 -15.12 6.35 -12.25
CA ALA A 538 -14.84 5.81 -10.92
C ALA A 538 -15.75 4.62 -10.53
N PHE A 539 -16.93 4.51 -11.14
CA PHE A 539 -17.93 3.47 -10.87
C PHE A 539 -17.85 2.28 -11.84
N GLU A 540 -17.22 2.45 -13.01
CA GLU A 540 -17.09 1.39 -14.02
C GLU A 540 -16.60 0.04 -13.47
N PRO A 541 -15.57 -0.04 -12.60
CA PRO A 541 -15.10 -1.31 -12.04
C PRO A 541 -16.16 -2.05 -11.20
N ILE A 542 -17.14 -1.34 -10.64
CA ILE A 542 -18.24 -1.96 -9.87
C ILE A 542 -19.14 -2.75 -10.82
N PHE A 543 -19.49 -2.18 -11.99
CA PHE A 543 -20.34 -2.84 -12.97
C PHE A 543 -19.63 -4.00 -13.68
N GLU A 544 -18.34 -3.85 -13.98
CA GLU A 544 -17.49 -4.95 -14.47
C GLU A 544 -17.47 -6.13 -13.46
N ASP A 545 -17.31 -5.85 -12.17
CA ASP A 545 -17.29 -6.88 -11.12
C ASP A 545 -18.65 -7.55 -10.91
N LEU A 546 -19.75 -6.79 -11.01
CA LEU A 546 -21.10 -7.33 -11.03
C LEU A 546 -21.41 -8.16 -12.31
N GLY A 547 -20.55 -8.09 -13.33
CA GLY A 547 -20.67 -8.86 -14.58
C GLY A 547 -21.52 -8.19 -15.65
N LEU A 548 -21.83 -6.90 -15.51
CA LEU A 548 -22.56 -6.11 -16.50
C LEU A 548 -21.55 -5.48 -17.48
N PRO A 549 -21.61 -5.76 -18.80
CA PRO A 549 -20.70 -5.15 -19.78
C PRO A 549 -20.78 -3.63 -19.78
N THR A 550 -19.67 -2.94 -20.02
CA THR A 550 -19.58 -1.47 -19.98
C THR A 550 -19.35 -0.88 -21.38
N VAL A 551 -19.82 0.35 -21.57
CA VAL A 551 -19.59 1.21 -22.75
C VAL A 551 -19.34 2.62 -22.22
N ALA A 552 -18.27 3.30 -22.67
CA ALA A 552 -17.83 4.56 -22.10
C ALA A 552 -17.94 5.77 -23.05
N VAL A 553 -18.35 6.91 -22.48
CA VAL A 553 -18.30 8.25 -23.10
C VAL A 553 -17.73 9.27 -22.12
N ASN A 554 -17.21 10.39 -22.62
CA ASN A 554 -16.91 11.60 -21.86
C ASN A 554 -17.92 12.71 -22.23
N ILE A 555 -18.50 13.36 -21.22
CA ILE A 555 -19.30 14.59 -21.39
C ILE A 555 -18.86 15.55 -20.27
N PRO A 556 -17.69 16.21 -20.41
CA PRO A 556 -17.16 17.07 -19.36
C PRO A 556 -18.09 18.24 -19.04
N GLU A 557 -18.04 18.68 -17.79
CA GLU A 557 -18.67 19.94 -17.40
C GLU A 557 -18.07 21.12 -18.17
N ASP A 558 -18.93 22.11 -18.47
CA ASP A 558 -18.53 23.35 -19.14
C ASP A 558 -18.78 24.49 -18.15
N ASP A 559 -17.72 24.88 -17.45
CA ASP A 559 -17.74 25.92 -16.41
C ASP A 559 -18.12 27.31 -16.93
N TYR A 560 -18.23 27.49 -18.26
CA TYR A 560 -18.47 28.76 -18.93
C TYR A 560 -19.78 28.80 -19.74
N GLY A 561 -20.63 27.77 -19.60
CA GLY A 561 -21.97 27.74 -20.22
C GLY A 561 -21.97 27.53 -21.73
N GLY A 562 -20.88 27.00 -22.29
CA GLY A 562 -20.82 26.56 -23.68
C GLY A 562 -21.60 25.27 -23.95
N LYS A 563 -21.49 24.77 -25.19
CA LYS A 563 -22.12 23.51 -25.60
C LYS A 563 -21.21 22.34 -25.20
N ARG A 564 -21.58 21.61 -24.14
CA ARG A 564 -20.94 20.34 -23.74
C ARG A 564 -20.64 19.47 -24.96
N SER A 565 -19.38 19.08 -25.11
CA SER A 565 -18.93 18.11 -26.10
C SER A 565 -19.34 16.70 -25.67
N LEU A 566 -19.30 15.75 -26.61
CA LEU A 566 -19.40 14.33 -26.29
C LEU A 566 -18.27 13.62 -27.04
N GLN A 567 -17.50 12.82 -26.31
CA GLN A 567 -16.47 11.96 -26.86
C GLN A 567 -16.85 10.52 -26.54
N ALA A 568 -17.14 9.71 -27.56
CA ALA A 568 -17.34 8.29 -27.36
C ALA A 568 -15.98 7.57 -27.37
N PHE A 569 -15.73 6.71 -26.40
CA PHE A 569 -14.56 5.82 -26.39
C PHE A 569 -14.89 4.45 -26.99
N ASP A 570 -16.15 4.04 -26.85
CA ASP A 570 -16.70 2.79 -27.37
C ASP A 570 -17.79 3.05 -28.43
N ASP A 571 -18.09 2.04 -29.25
CA ASP A 571 -19.12 2.17 -30.29
C ASP A 571 -20.53 2.17 -29.68
N LEU A 572 -21.16 3.34 -29.63
CA LEU A 572 -22.55 3.50 -29.20
C LEU A 572 -23.56 2.75 -30.06
N SER A 573 -23.21 2.33 -31.29
CA SER A 573 -24.09 1.48 -32.12
C SER A 573 -24.35 0.11 -31.47
N SER A 574 -23.45 -0.35 -30.60
CA SER A 574 -23.58 -1.58 -29.81
C SER A 574 -24.71 -1.55 -28.76
N LEU A 575 -25.34 -0.39 -28.53
CA LEU A 575 -26.47 -0.19 -27.62
C LEU A 575 -27.84 -0.43 -28.27
N LYS A 576 -27.89 -0.63 -29.60
CA LYS A 576 -29.15 -0.87 -30.33
C LYS A 576 -29.83 -2.15 -29.84
N GLY A 577 -31.12 -2.05 -29.53
CA GLY A 577 -31.95 -3.14 -29.02
C GLY A 577 -31.69 -3.54 -27.56
N LYS A 578 -30.74 -2.89 -26.87
CA LYS A 578 -30.37 -3.21 -25.48
C LYS A 578 -31.13 -2.38 -24.46
N ARG A 579 -31.31 -2.93 -23.26
CA ARG A 579 -31.70 -2.20 -22.05
C ARG A 579 -30.43 -1.67 -21.37
N VAL A 580 -30.34 -0.36 -21.22
CA VAL A 580 -29.13 0.36 -20.81
C VAL A 580 -29.32 1.00 -19.44
N LEU A 581 -28.36 0.76 -18.53
CA LEU A 581 -28.24 1.53 -17.29
C LEU A 581 -27.22 2.66 -17.52
N VAL A 582 -27.67 3.91 -17.49
CA VAL A 582 -26.78 5.08 -17.54
C VAL A 582 -26.13 5.26 -16.17
N VAL A 583 -24.81 5.39 -16.13
CA VAL A 583 -24.02 5.52 -14.89
C VAL A 583 -23.37 6.90 -14.87
N GLU A 584 -23.86 7.74 -13.96
CA GLU A 584 -23.41 9.11 -13.68
C GLU A 584 -23.07 9.23 -12.19
N ASP A 585 -22.29 10.25 -11.81
CA ASP A 585 -22.01 10.54 -10.40
C ASP A 585 -23.20 11.27 -9.74
N ASP A 586 -23.53 12.45 -10.27
CA ASP A 586 -24.67 13.24 -9.83
C ASP A 586 -25.46 13.90 -10.97
N LEU A 587 -26.63 14.43 -10.62
CA LEU A 587 -27.53 15.10 -11.55
C LEU A 587 -27.94 16.46 -10.98
N GLN A 588 -27.14 17.48 -11.29
CA GLN A 588 -27.44 18.88 -10.94
C GLN A 588 -28.43 19.53 -11.91
N SER A 589 -28.10 19.56 -13.20
CA SER A 589 -28.84 20.31 -14.23
C SER A 589 -29.51 19.42 -15.28
N GLY A 590 -29.26 18.11 -15.26
CA GLY A 590 -29.69 17.15 -16.29
C GLY A 590 -29.01 17.32 -17.65
N ALA A 591 -28.19 18.35 -17.87
CA ALA A 591 -27.64 18.67 -19.18
C ALA A 591 -26.67 17.61 -19.74
N THR A 592 -25.97 16.87 -18.89
CA THR A 592 -25.13 15.71 -19.28
C THR A 592 -26.00 14.61 -19.88
N VAL A 593 -27.03 14.19 -19.14
CA VAL A 593 -28.01 13.18 -19.57
C VAL A 593 -28.77 13.62 -20.81
N VAL A 594 -29.19 14.89 -20.92
CA VAL A 594 -29.84 15.41 -22.15
C VAL A 594 -28.89 15.35 -23.36
N LYS A 595 -27.59 15.67 -23.17
CA LYS A 595 -26.59 15.55 -24.22
C LYS A 595 -26.36 14.09 -24.64
N LEU A 596 -26.35 13.17 -23.67
CA LEU A 596 -26.24 11.73 -23.89
C LEU A 596 -27.42 11.18 -24.70
N LEU A 597 -28.65 11.46 -24.25
CA LEU A 597 -29.89 11.02 -24.91
C LEU A 597 -29.98 11.47 -26.36
N ALA A 598 -29.45 12.65 -26.69
CA ALA A 598 -29.41 13.16 -28.05
C ALA A 598 -28.39 12.45 -28.97
N ALA A 599 -27.42 11.72 -28.40
CA ALA A 599 -26.39 10.98 -29.13
C ALA A 599 -26.62 9.46 -29.17
N LEU A 600 -27.53 8.93 -28.35
CA LEU A 600 -27.87 7.51 -28.33
C LEU A 600 -28.62 7.05 -29.59
N PRO A 601 -28.47 5.76 -29.98
CA PRO A 601 -29.34 5.16 -30.99
C PRO A 601 -30.81 5.26 -30.58
N LYS A 602 -31.70 5.52 -31.54
CA LYS A 602 -33.16 5.60 -31.27
C LYS A 602 -33.76 4.24 -30.93
N GLU A 603 -33.03 3.17 -31.23
CA GLU A 603 -33.44 1.77 -31.06
C GLU A 603 -33.00 1.17 -29.71
N VAL A 604 -32.53 1.97 -28.75
CA VAL A 604 -32.29 1.51 -27.36
C VAL A 604 -33.62 1.07 -26.74
N ALA A 605 -33.67 -0.14 -26.17
CA ALA A 605 -34.92 -0.78 -25.73
C ALA A 605 -35.45 -0.25 -24.39
N GLY A 606 -34.58 0.35 -23.57
CA GLY A 606 -34.95 1.00 -22.31
C GLY A 606 -33.76 1.70 -21.68
N LEU A 607 -34.03 2.78 -20.94
CA LEU A 607 -33.03 3.60 -20.26
C LEU A 607 -33.47 3.82 -18.81
N ASP A 608 -32.61 3.39 -17.89
CA ASP A 608 -32.70 3.68 -16.47
C ASP A 608 -31.41 4.37 -16.02
N LEU A 609 -31.42 5.02 -14.85
CA LEU A 609 -30.32 5.84 -14.37
C LEU A 609 -29.78 5.34 -13.04
N TYR A 610 -28.45 5.27 -12.92
CA TYR A 610 -27.71 5.11 -11.68
C TYR A 610 -26.99 6.42 -11.36
N LEU A 611 -27.10 6.86 -10.11
CA LEU A 611 -26.44 8.04 -9.57
C LEU A 611 -25.56 7.61 -8.38
N GLY A 612 -24.25 7.75 -8.56
CA GLY A 612 -23.23 7.26 -7.64
C GLY A 612 -23.09 8.04 -6.33
N ASN A 613 -23.46 9.33 -6.33
CA ASN A 613 -23.43 10.18 -5.14
C ASN A 613 -24.74 10.20 -4.35
N GLY A 614 -24.61 10.57 -3.07
CA GLY A 614 -25.68 10.70 -2.09
C GLY A 614 -26.90 11.46 -2.60
N SER A 615 -28.11 11.06 -2.18
CA SER A 615 -29.37 11.74 -2.54
C SER A 615 -29.39 13.25 -2.27
N GLY A 616 -28.64 13.74 -1.27
CA GLY A 616 -28.46 15.17 -0.98
C GLY A 616 -27.72 15.98 -2.06
N PHE A 617 -27.08 15.32 -3.01
CA PHE A 617 -26.44 15.94 -4.18
C PHE A 617 -27.34 15.93 -5.42
N GLN A 618 -28.49 15.22 -5.40
CA GLN A 618 -29.27 14.96 -6.60
C GLN A 618 -30.45 15.93 -6.77
N ARG A 619 -30.65 16.46 -7.98
CA ARG A 619 -31.85 17.21 -8.38
C ARG A 619 -32.73 16.38 -9.31
N LEU A 620 -33.45 15.43 -8.71
CA LEU A 620 -34.23 14.43 -9.46
C LEU A 620 -35.33 15.05 -10.33
N GLU A 621 -35.75 16.29 -10.07
CA GLU A 621 -36.64 17.06 -10.92
C GLU A 621 -36.07 17.35 -12.34
N ASN A 622 -34.75 17.27 -12.51
CA ASN A 622 -34.06 17.48 -13.78
C ASN A 622 -33.82 16.18 -14.57
N VAL A 623 -34.35 15.04 -14.12
CA VAL A 623 -34.27 13.75 -14.82
C VAL A 623 -35.17 13.80 -16.08
N PRO A 624 -34.64 13.53 -17.29
CA PRO A 624 -35.45 13.49 -18.51
C PRO A 624 -36.55 12.42 -18.47
N SER A 625 -37.73 12.75 -19.01
CA SER A 625 -38.93 11.91 -18.98
C SER A 625 -38.85 10.55 -19.69
N GLY A 626 -37.76 10.25 -20.38
CA GLY A 626 -37.49 8.94 -20.97
C GLY A 626 -36.90 7.91 -20.01
N ILE A 627 -36.48 8.33 -18.80
CA ILE A 627 -35.87 7.47 -17.78
C ILE A 627 -36.96 6.96 -16.83
N GLN A 628 -37.09 5.64 -16.69
CA GLN A 628 -38.22 5.03 -15.97
C GLN A 628 -37.89 4.72 -14.51
N LYS A 629 -36.69 4.22 -14.23
CA LYS A 629 -36.20 3.89 -12.90
C LYS A 629 -34.89 4.62 -12.63
N ILE A 630 -34.74 5.07 -11.38
CA ILE A 630 -33.55 5.77 -10.89
C ILE A 630 -33.06 5.02 -9.66
N TYR A 631 -31.78 4.67 -9.63
CA TYR A 631 -31.07 4.14 -8.47
C TYR A 631 -30.12 5.22 -7.98
N VAL A 632 -30.20 5.56 -6.69
CA VAL A 632 -29.40 6.62 -6.07
C VAL A 632 -28.64 6.00 -4.91
N SER A 633 -27.33 6.24 -4.85
CA SER A 633 -26.53 5.98 -3.66
C SER A 633 -27.06 6.83 -2.51
N ASN A 634 -27.32 6.25 -1.35
CA ASN A 634 -27.76 7.03 -0.19
C ASN A 634 -26.58 7.67 0.57
N GLY A 635 -25.33 7.43 0.12
CA GLY A 635 -24.20 7.37 1.04
C GLY A 635 -24.30 6.11 1.94
N ALA A 636 -23.28 5.85 2.76
CA ALA A 636 -23.27 4.70 3.67
C ALA A 636 -24.24 4.91 4.86
N THR A 637 -25.54 4.90 4.60
CA THR A 637 -26.60 5.07 5.60
C THR A 637 -26.85 3.79 6.41
N GLN A 638 -26.41 2.63 5.91
CA GLN A 638 -26.56 1.33 6.57
C GLN A 638 -25.26 0.51 6.47
N PRO A 639 -24.12 0.96 7.05
CA PRO A 639 -22.82 0.31 6.85
C PRO A 639 -22.78 -1.18 7.21
N GLU A 640 -23.63 -1.63 8.13
CA GLU A 640 -23.73 -3.04 8.50
C GLU A 640 -24.38 -3.90 7.39
N GLU A 641 -25.53 -3.47 6.87
CA GLU A 641 -26.23 -4.18 5.78
C GLU A 641 -25.43 -4.11 4.47
N ASP A 642 -24.90 -2.92 4.13
CA ASP A 642 -24.05 -2.71 2.97
C ASP A 642 -22.77 -3.58 3.05
N GLY A 643 -22.17 -3.67 4.25
CA GLY A 643 -21.01 -4.51 4.53
C GLY A 643 -21.27 -6.01 4.37
N GLU A 644 -22.40 -6.51 4.88
CA GLU A 644 -22.80 -7.92 4.71
C GLU A 644 -23.03 -8.29 3.23
N ILE A 645 -23.67 -7.41 2.45
CA ILE A 645 -23.91 -7.61 1.01
C ILE A 645 -22.58 -7.73 0.27
N PHE A 646 -21.66 -6.79 0.49
CA PHE A 646 -20.36 -6.78 -0.19
C PHE A 646 -19.46 -7.94 0.22
N LEU A 647 -19.39 -8.28 1.51
CA LEU A 647 -18.61 -9.42 2.00
C LEU A 647 -19.11 -10.75 1.45
N ARG A 648 -20.43 -10.90 1.24
CA ARG A 648 -21.01 -12.08 0.57
C ARG A 648 -20.56 -12.18 -0.89
N HIS A 649 -20.66 -11.10 -1.65
CA HIS A 649 -20.16 -11.03 -3.04
C HIS A 649 -18.67 -11.37 -3.13
N LEU A 650 -17.85 -10.85 -2.21
CA LEU A 650 -16.44 -11.21 -2.11
C LEU A 650 -16.23 -12.69 -1.75
N ALA A 651 -16.97 -13.26 -0.80
CA ALA A 651 -16.82 -14.68 -0.43
C ALA A 651 -17.25 -15.66 -1.55
N GLU A 652 -18.16 -15.22 -2.42
CA GLU A 652 -18.56 -15.98 -3.60
C GLU A 652 -17.47 -16.02 -4.67
N ARG A 653 -16.74 -14.92 -4.89
CA ARG A 653 -15.79 -14.73 -6.02
C ARG A 653 -14.31 -14.79 -5.66
N GLU A 654 -13.94 -14.40 -4.44
CA GLU A 654 -12.58 -14.15 -3.98
C GLU A 654 -12.17 -15.04 -2.81
N MET A 655 -10.86 -15.07 -2.53
CA MET A 655 -10.31 -15.64 -1.30
C MET A 655 -9.99 -14.49 -0.36
N ILE A 656 -10.96 -14.12 0.50
CA ILE A 656 -10.78 -13.07 1.53
C ILE A 656 -9.71 -13.50 2.55
N PHE A 657 -9.66 -14.80 2.84
CA PHE A 657 -8.74 -15.41 3.79
C PHE A 657 -7.68 -16.25 3.08
N LYS A 658 -6.58 -16.53 3.76
CA LYS A 658 -5.48 -17.40 3.31
C LYS A 658 -5.93 -18.85 3.09
N GLU A 659 -6.98 -19.27 3.79
CA GLU A 659 -7.61 -20.59 3.66
C GLU A 659 -8.81 -20.54 2.70
N GLU A 660 -9.02 -21.61 1.94
CA GLU A 660 -10.21 -21.74 1.06
C GLU A 660 -11.51 -21.95 1.85
N LYS A 661 -11.42 -22.46 3.08
CA LYS A 661 -12.56 -22.58 3.99
C LYS A 661 -12.74 -21.25 4.73
N LEU A 662 -13.97 -20.72 4.71
CA LEU A 662 -14.33 -19.60 5.56
C LEU A 662 -14.21 -20.02 7.05
N PRO A 663 -13.67 -19.15 7.93
CA PRO A 663 -13.66 -19.42 9.38
C PRO A 663 -15.07 -19.66 9.92
N ASP A 664 -15.25 -20.52 10.93
CA ASP A 664 -16.58 -20.89 11.44
C ASP A 664 -17.38 -19.72 12.09
N TRP A 665 -16.77 -18.53 12.20
CA TRP A 665 -17.41 -17.29 12.67
C TRP A 665 -17.91 -16.37 11.55
N PHE A 666 -17.59 -16.69 10.28
CA PHE A 666 -17.91 -15.93 9.06
C PHE A 666 -18.94 -16.69 8.21
#